data_AF-A0A834TFZ4-F1
#
_entry.id   AF-A0A834TFZ4-F1
#
_cell.length_a   1.000
_cell.length_b   1.000
_cell.length_c   1.000
_cell.angle_alpha   90.00
_cell.angle_beta   90.00
_cell.angle_gamma   90.00
#
_symmetry.space_group_name_H-M   'P 1'
#
loop_
_entity.id
_entity.type
_entity.pdbx_description
1 polymer ?
#
loop_
_entity_poly.entity_id
_entity_poly.type
_entity_poly.pdbx_seq_one_letter_code
_entity_poly.pdbx_strand_id
1 'polypeptide(L)'
;MDSSDGLVSKELPKSPRSPRSPKSPGSPRVHGKYNNKQSSSHDRQPRSPKDGRPKKGGSGGKGTWGGLLDTDDKNILDPHDPNYDSSEEVEHSNEKKMTGDLEVYKKKATIIVEEYFATDDVVETINELRELGKPQYNYYFVKKLVSMSMDRHDKEKEMAAVLLSALYADTFEPAQVHKGFAKLVESADDLIVDIPDTVDVLALFLARAVVDDILPPAFLKKQMAYVPKDSKGAEVLKKAEKSYLAAPMHAEIIERRWGGSKNVTVDDMKIRINNLLKEYVASGDKKEAFRCIKDLKVPFFNHEIVKRALIMAMERHQAEEALLDLLKEAAEEGFINSSQMSKGFGRLIDTVDDLSLDIPNARGILQRLMSKAASEGWLCVSSLKSLSVEPVKKTLDDGTTRSFKIKAQSTIQEYFLSGDISEVNSCLEQENTSCCGELNAIFVKRLITLAMDRKNREKEMASVLLSSLCFPADDVVNGFVMLIESADDTALDNPVVVEDLAMFLARSVVDEVLAPQQLEEIGTQCFRPDSLGNKVLQMAKSLLKARLAGERILRCWGGPGSSRPGWAVEDVKDKIGKLLEEYDSGGDIREACRCMKELGMPFFHHEVVKKSLVTIMEKKNERLWGLLKECFESGLITMNQMAKGFGRVAECLDDLALDVPDARKQFAYYVEKAKSAGWLDSSFCFNKVEHPVENGTS
;
A
#
# COMPACT_ATOMS: atom_id res chain seq x y z
N MET A 1 -0.60 -12.58 -70.01
CA MET A 1 0.68 -12.45 -69.29
C MET A 1 0.33 -12.50 -67.81
N ASP A 2 -0.25 -13.60 -67.33
CA ASP A 2 0.32 -14.94 -67.08
C ASP A 2 1.35 -15.01 -65.96
N SER A 3 1.19 -16.09 -65.18
CA SER A 3 2.01 -16.64 -64.08
C SER A 3 1.71 -16.03 -62.70
N SER A 4 0.90 -16.62 -61.82
CA SER A 4 0.75 -18.02 -61.32
C SER A 4 1.88 -18.52 -60.42
N ASP A 5 1.44 -19.01 -59.26
CA ASP A 5 2.02 -20.01 -58.34
C ASP A 5 3.00 -19.60 -57.23
N GLY A 6 2.69 -20.07 -56.01
CA GLY A 6 3.66 -20.16 -54.92
C GLY A 6 3.15 -20.26 -53.48
N LEU A 7 2.12 -21.07 -53.19
CA LEU A 7 1.79 -21.52 -51.83
C LEU A 7 2.98 -22.31 -51.23
N VAL A 8 3.56 -21.84 -50.11
CA VAL A 8 4.41 -22.67 -49.24
C VAL A 8 4.07 -22.41 -47.78
N SER A 9 3.33 -23.35 -47.20
CA SER A 9 3.16 -23.57 -45.77
C SER A 9 4.52 -23.84 -45.12
N LYS A 10 4.86 -23.12 -44.03
CA LYS A 10 5.99 -23.48 -43.16
C LYS A 10 5.47 -24.14 -41.88
N GLU A 11 5.89 -25.39 -41.73
CA GLU A 11 5.57 -26.34 -40.68
C GLU A 11 6.05 -25.91 -39.30
N LEU A 12 5.24 -26.22 -38.28
CA LEU A 12 5.60 -26.24 -36.86
C LEU A 12 6.64 -27.34 -36.59
N PRO A 13 7.70 -27.09 -35.79
CA PRO A 13 8.61 -28.15 -35.38
C PRO A 13 7.98 -29.07 -34.34
N LYS A 14 8.07 -30.37 -34.64
CA LYS A 14 7.58 -31.53 -33.89
C LYS A 14 8.29 -31.70 -32.55
N SER A 15 7.51 -32.11 -31.55
CA SER A 15 7.95 -32.59 -30.23
C SER A 15 8.82 -33.86 -30.32
N PRO A 16 9.88 -34.01 -29.50
CA PRO A 16 10.53 -35.29 -29.31
C PRO A 16 9.80 -36.15 -28.26
N ARG A 17 9.63 -37.41 -28.63
CA ARG A 17 8.96 -38.49 -27.90
C ARG A 17 9.69 -38.87 -26.61
N SER A 18 8.87 -39.27 -25.63
CA SER A 18 9.23 -39.95 -24.38
C SER A 18 9.90 -41.32 -24.59
N PRO A 19 10.82 -41.73 -23.69
CA PRO A 19 11.16 -43.13 -23.50
C PRO A 19 10.45 -43.73 -22.29
N ARG A 20 10.09 -45.01 -22.46
CA ARG A 20 9.31 -45.90 -21.58
C ARG A 20 9.98 -46.20 -20.24
N SER A 21 9.13 -46.41 -19.24
CA SER A 21 9.41 -46.99 -17.93
C SER A 21 9.62 -48.52 -17.97
N PRO A 22 10.37 -49.07 -16.99
CA PRO A 22 10.19 -50.45 -16.56
C PRO A 22 9.96 -50.59 -15.04
N LYS A 23 8.80 -51.15 -14.72
CA LYS A 23 8.47 -52.22 -13.74
C LYS A 23 9.06 -52.20 -12.32
N SER A 24 8.15 -52.12 -11.35
CA SER A 24 8.27 -52.53 -9.94
C SER A 24 8.61 -54.01 -9.75
N PRO A 25 9.15 -54.40 -8.58
CA PRO A 25 8.35 -55.05 -7.52
C PRO A 25 8.81 -54.60 -6.11
N GLY A 26 8.12 -54.76 -4.99
CA GLY A 26 6.88 -55.40 -4.56
C GLY A 26 6.82 -55.20 -3.02
N SER A 27 5.62 -55.04 -2.45
CA SER A 27 5.42 -54.93 -1.00
C SER A 27 5.75 -56.25 -0.26
N PRO A 28 5.90 -56.22 1.08
CA PRO A 28 4.76 -56.71 1.86
C PRO A 28 4.44 -55.94 3.15
N ARG A 29 3.16 -56.06 3.52
CA ARG A 29 2.50 -55.70 4.79
C ARG A 29 3.09 -56.48 5.99
N VAL A 30 2.94 -55.97 7.21
CA VAL A 30 2.10 -56.56 8.31
C VAL A 30 2.34 -55.86 9.67
N HIS A 31 1.21 -55.55 10.31
CA HIS A 31 0.84 -55.35 11.73
C HIS A 31 1.85 -54.93 12.84
N GLY A 32 1.42 -53.95 13.65
CA GLY A 32 0.91 -54.26 15.00
C GLY A 32 1.56 -53.61 16.23
N LYS A 33 0.75 -52.79 16.93
CA LYS A 33 0.66 -52.58 18.40
C LYS A 33 1.68 -51.69 19.16
N TYR A 34 1.12 -50.59 19.69
CA TYR A 34 1.06 -50.11 21.09
C TYR A 34 2.19 -50.40 22.12
N ASN A 35 2.45 -49.32 22.88
CA ASN A 35 2.94 -49.19 24.28
C ASN A 35 4.45 -49.08 24.59
N ASN A 36 4.87 -47.82 24.82
CA ASN A 36 5.22 -47.23 26.13
C ASN A 36 6.01 -48.09 27.15
N LYS A 37 7.31 -47.77 27.36
CA LYS A 37 7.93 -47.32 28.64
C LYS A 37 9.45 -47.62 28.72
N GLN A 38 10.20 -46.55 29.03
CA GLN A 38 11.32 -46.40 29.98
C GLN A 38 12.46 -47.44 30.13
N SER A 39 13.67 -46.86 30.12
CA SER A 39 14.86 -47.12 30.95
C SER A 39 15.69 -48.40 30.72
N SER A 40 16.97 -48.25 30.34
CA SER A 40 18.13 -48.26 31.27
C SER A 40 19.47 -48.51 30.54
N SER A 41 20.44 -47.62 30.84
CA SER A 41 21.84 -47.88 31.24
C SER A 41 22.73 -48.91 30.51
N HIS A 42 23.78 -48.47 29.80
CA HIS A 42 25.19 -48.48 30.25
C HIS A 42 26.24 -48.37 29.11
N ASP A 43 27.26 -47.55 29.40
CA ASP A 43 28.69 -47.66 29.01
C ASP A 43 29.11 -47.43 27.53
N ARG A 44 30.20 -46.73 27.19
CA ARG A 44 31.29 -46.02 27.91
C ARG A 44 32.05 -45.14 26.89
N GLN A 45 32.47 -43.94 27.30
CA GLN A 45 33.48 -43.10 26.63
C GLN A 45 34.91 -43.53 27.01
N PRO A 46 35.92 -43.28 26.15
CA PRO A 46 37.34 -43.31 26.55
C PRO A 46 37.80 -41.95 27.12
N ARG A 47 38.78 -42.04 28.03
CA ARG A 47 39.32 -40.99 28.91
C ARG A 47 40.51 -40.24 28.31
N SER A 48 40.68 -38.98 28.73
CA SER A 48 41.93 -38.20 28.71
C SER A 48 42.04 -37.37 30.01
N PRO A 49 43.23 -36.90 30.44
CA PRO A 49 43.68 -36.94 31.85
C PRO A 49 43.19 -35.80 32.77
N LYS A 50 43.17 -36.11 34.08
CA LYS A 50 42.89 -35.19 35.20
C LYS A 50 44.04 -34.22 35.43
N ASP A 51 43.74 -32.93 35.48
CA ASP A 51 44.58 -31.91 36.10
C ASP A 51 44.19 -31.72 37.58
N GLY A 52 45.19 -31.60 38.46
CA GLY A 52 45.10 -31.79 39.91
C GLY A 52 45.13 -30.51 40.73
N ARG A 53 44.29 -29.52 40.41
CA ARG A 53 44.21 -28.26 41.17
C ARG A 53 43.07 -28.28 42.22
N PRO A 54 43.26 -27.72 43.44
CA PRO A 54 42.21 -27.65 44.46
C PRO A 54 41.03 -26.78 43.99
N LYS A 55 39.81 -27.23 44.27
CA LYS A 55 38.57 -26.55 43.91
C LYS A 55 38.43 -25.26 44.74
N LYS A 56 38.87 -24.11 44.20
CA LYS A 56 38.68 -22.78 44.82
C LYS A 56 37.18 -22.42 44.71
N GLY A 57 36.51 -22.25 45.85
CA GLY A 57 35.08 -21.92 45.93
C GLY A 57 34.25 -22.74 46.93
N GLY A 58 34.88 -23.56 47.77
CA GLY A 58 34.18 -24.27 48.84
C GLY A 58 34.15 -23.49 50.16
N SER A 59 33.04 -22.80 50.45
CA SER A 59 32.70 -22.42 51.83
C SER A 59 31.21 -22.07 51.96
N GLY A 60 30.45 -22.91 52.65
CA GLY A 60 29.04 -22.66 52.93
C GLY A 60 28.41 -23.73 53.84
N GLY A 61 29.14 -24.17 54.88
CA GLY A 61 28.62 -25.01 55.95
C GLY A 61 28.29 -24.19 57.20
N LYS A 62 27.25 -24.60 57.95
CA LYS A 62 26.74 -23.93 59.16
C LYS A 62 27.84 -23.64 60.18
N GLY A 63 28.00 -22.36 60.55
CA GLY A 63 28.76 -21.94 61.74
C GLY A 63 29.92 -20.95 61.52
N THR A 64 29.92 -20.12 60.49
CA THR A 64 30.97 -19.09 60.33
C THR A 64 30.38 -17.73 59.96
N TRP A 65 30.83 -16.72 60.70
CA TRP A 65 30.43 -15.32 60.62
C TRP A 65 30.85 -14.69 59.28
N GLY A 66 29.98 -13.83 58.75
CA GLY A 66 30.01 -13.34 57.37
C GLY A 66 31.22 -12.48 56.99
N GLY A 67 31.45 -12.41 55.68
CA GLY A 67 32.20 -11.36 55.00
C GLY A 67 31.23 -10.44 54.28
N LEU A 68 30.68 -9.48 55.02
CA LEU A 68 30.10 -8.24 54.50
C LEU A 68 31.29 -7.35 54.13
N LEU A 69 31.53 -7.12 52.83
CA LEU A 69 32.12 -5.91 52.27
C LEU A 69 32.13 -6.03 50.74
N ASP A 70 31.46 -5.05 50.14
CA ASP A 70 31.55 -4.68 48.74
C ASP A 70 32.99 -4.22 48.44
N THR A 71 33.66 -4.86 47.49
CA THR A 71 34.91 -4.34 46.91
C THR A 71 35.00 -4.78 45.46
N ASP A 72 35.07 -3.78 44.58
CA ASP A 72 35.40 -3.90 43.16
C ASP A 72 36.74 -4.65 42.97
N ASP A 73 36.70 -5.96 42.76
CA ASP A 73 37.88 -6.74 42.38
C ASP A 73 38.15 -6.57 40.87
N LYS A 74 38.80 -5.46 40.51
CA LYS A 74 39.69 -5.44 39.35
C LYS A 74 40.89 -6.34 39.71
N ASN A 75 40.80 -7.61 39.35
CA ASN A 75 41.93 -8.55 39.40
C ASN A 75 43.03 -8.05 38.44
N ILE A 76 43.93 -7.22 38.94
CA ILE A 76 45.20 -6.91 38.26
C ILE A 76 46.12 -8.08 38.59
N LEU A 77 46.36 -8.94 37.61
CA LEU A 77 47.34 -10.02 37.72
C LEU A 77 48.74 -9.40 37.79
N ASP A 78 49.53 -9.77 38.80
CA ASP A 78 50.91 -9.33 38.96
C ASP A 78 51.82 -10.16 38.04
N PRO A 79 52.48 -9.56 37.03
CA PRO A 79 53.37 -10.27 36.11
C PRO A 79 54.63 -10.85 36.77
N HIS A 80 54.88 -10.55 38.05
CA HIS A 80 55.99 -11.10 38.83
C HIS A 80 55.58 -12.23 39.78
N ASP A 81 54.33 -12.73 39.73
CA ASP A 81 53.94 -13.95 40.44
C ASP A 81 54.61 -15.19 39.80
N PRO A 82 55.33 -16.03 40.55
CA PRO A 82 55.95 -17.26 40.05
C PRO A 82 54.96 -18.31 39.50
N ASN A 83 53.64 -18.09 39.61
CA ASN A 83 52.58 -18.91 39.03
C ASN A 83 51.84 -18.24 37.85
N TYR A 84 52.38 -17.13 37.32
CA TYR A 84 51.81 -16.39 36.17
C TYR A 84 51.96 -17.17 34.85
N ASP A 85 50.86 -17.36 34.12
CA ASP A 85 50.81 -18.01 32.81
C ASP A 85 50.31 -17.01 31.74
N SER A 86 51.19 -16.67 30.80
CA SER A 86 50.89 -15.72 29.71
C SER A 86 49.82 -16.21 28.72
N SER A 87 49.38 -17.47 28.81
CA SER A 87 48.32 -18.01 27.96
C SER A 87 46.89 -17.70 28.46
N GLU A 88 46.73 -17.23 29.70
CA GLU A 88 45.42 -16.84 30.25
C GLU A 88 45.00 -15.40 29.90
N GLU A 89 45.90 -14.56 29.37
CA GLU A 89 45.58 -13.18 28.96
C GLU A 89 44.87 -13.09 27.60
N VAL A 90 44.88 -14.15 26.80
CA VAL A 90 44.30 -14.15 25.45
C VAL A 90 43.54 -15.45 25.24
N GLU A 91 42.41 -15.67 25.95
CA GLU A 91 41.27 -16.42 25.41
C GLU A 91 40.08 -16.65 26.39
N HIS A 92 38.85 -16.49 25.87
CA HIS A 92 37.61 -17.26 26.19
C HIS A 92 36.39 -16.68 26.95
N SER A 93 36.32 -15.41 27.37
CA SER A 93 35.06 -14.90 28.00
C SER A 93 34.08 -14.23 27.03
N ASN A 94 34.55 -13.46 26.04
CA ASN A 94 33.67 -12.65 25.16
C ASN A 94 33.18 -13.39 23.89
N GLU A 95 33.98 -14.26 23.29
CA GLU A 95 33.61 -14.92 22.01
C GLU A 95 32.53 -16.00 22.19
N LYS A 96 32.61 -16.83 23.25
CA LYS A 96 31.59 -17.85 23.56
C LYS A 96 30.21 -17.24 23.86
N LYS A 97 30.18 -16.05 24.47
CA LYS A 97 28.95 -15.33 24.81
C LYS A 97 28.30 -14.73 23.55
N MET A 98 29.11 -14.22 22.62
CA MET A 98 28.65 -13.64 21.35
C MET A 98 28.06 -14.70 20.40
N THR A 99 28.64 -15.91 20.36
CA THR A 99 28.10 -17.02 19.55
C THR A 99 26.75 -17.54 20.07
N GLY A 100 26.55 -17.58 21.39
CA GLY A 100 25.26 -18.01 21.97
C GLY A 100 24.13 -17.01 21.71
N ASP A 101 24.43 -15.71 21.81
CA ASP A 101 23.47 -14.62 21.58
C ASP A 101 22.97 -14.58 20.12
N LEU A 102 23.87 -14.82 19.17
CA LEU A 102 23.50 -14.91 17.75
C LEU A 102 22.56 -16.09 17.47
N GLU A 103 22.83 -17.29 18.02
CA GLU A 103 21.97 -18.45 17.80
C GLU A 103 20.58 -18.29 18.40
N VAL A 104 20.46 -17.60 19.55
CA VAL A 104 19.17 -17.24 20.13
C VAL A 104 18.44 -16.26 19.22
N TYR A 105 19.12 -15.23 18.72
CA TYR A 105 18.54 -14.29 17.76
C TYR A 105 18.04 -15.01 16.50
N LYS A 106 18.84 -15.91 15.92
CA LYS A 106 18.46 -16.65 14.70
C LYS A 106 17.16 -17.43 14.87
N LYS A 107 16.99 -18.10 16.01
CA LYS A 107 15.77 -18.87 16.32
C LYS A 107 14.56 -17.95 16.43
N LYS A 108 14.67 -16.86 17.19
CA LYS A 108 13.58 -15.90 17.36
C LYS A 108 13.22 -15.21 16.05
N ALA A 109 14.21 -14.71 15.31
CA ALA A 109 14.02 -14.12 13.99
C ALA A 109 13.30 -15.06 13.00
N THR A 110 13.57 -16.37 13.07
CA THR A 110 12.87 -17.34 12.22
C THR A 110 11.39 -17.47 12.59
N ILE A 111 11.06 -17.44 13.89
CA ILE A 111 9.66 -17.49 14.37
C ILE A 111 8.92 -16.23 13.92
N ILE A 112 9.51 -15.05 14.10
CA ILE A 112 8.92 -13.77 13.69
C ILE A 112 8.61 -13.77 12.18
N VAL A 113 9.53 -14.28 11.35
CA VAL A 113 9.30 -14.38 9.90
C VAL A 113 8.16 -15.34 9.56
N GLU A 114 8.06 -16.49 10.24
CA GLU A 114 6.95 -17.45 10.06
C GLU A 114 5.60 -16.81 10.40
N GLU A 115 5.54 -16.13 11.55
CA GLU A 115 4.36 -15.44 12.05
C GLU A 115 3.93 -14.31 11.12
N TYR A 116 4.87 -13.48 10.68
CA TYR A 116 4.60 -12.43 9.70
C TYR A 116 3.99 -12.98 8.40
N PHE A 117 4.51 -14.09 7.88
CA PHE A 117 3.90 -14.69 6.68
C PHE A 117 2.50 -15.26 6.91
N ALA A 118 2.11 -15.54 8.15
CA ALA A 118 0.77 -15.98 8.50
C ALA A 118 -0.20 -14.81 8.76
N THR A 119 0.28 -13.72 9.36
CA THR A 119 -0.56 -12.59 9.83
C THR A 119 -0.57 -11.38 8.89
N ASP A 120 0.50 -11.18 8.10
CA ASP A 120 0.76 -9.95 7.32
C ASP A 120 0.75 -8.66 8.17
N ASP A 121 0.99 -8.77 9.48
CA ASP A 121 1.05 -7.61 10.37
C ASP A 121 2.48 -7.03 10.42
N VAL A 122 2.69 -5.99 9.62
CA VAL A 122 3.96 -5.26 9.54
C VAL A 122 4.27 -4.54 10.85
N VAL A 123 3.26 -4.00 11.55
CA VAL A 123 3.46 -3.18 12.76
C VAL A 123 3.86 -4.06 13.93
N GLU A 124 3.17 -5.19 14.11
CA GLU A 124 3.51 -6.18 15.14
C GLU A 124 4.94 -6.71 14.93
N THR A 125 5.28 -7.10 13.69
CA THR A 125 6.62 -7.59 13.34
C THR A 125 7.73 -6.57 13.67
N ILE A 126 7.49 -5.28 13.38
CA ILE A 126 8.42 -4.20 13.71
C ILE A 126 8.61 -4.07 15.24
N ASN A 127 7.53 -4.16 16.01
CA ASN A 127 7.59 -4.07 17.46
C ASN A 127 8.34 -5.25 18.07
N GLU A 128 8.08 -6.48 17.63
CA GLU A 128 8.79 -7.68 18.09
C GLU A 128 10.30 -7.61 17.80
N LEU A 129 10.67 -7.13 16.61
CA LEU A 129 12.08 -6.93 16.26
C LEU A 129 12.76 -5.85 17.12
N ARG A 130 12.02 -4.81 17.52
CA ARG A 130 12.50 -3.78 18.44
C ARG A 130 12.71 -4.33 19.84
N GLU A 131 11.79 -5.16 20.32
CA GLU A 131 11.87 -5.84 21.61
C GLU A 131 13.04 -6.83 21.69
N LEU A 132 13.42 -7.45 20.57
CA LEU A 132 14.63 -8.27 20.53
C LEU A 132 15.90 -7.49 20.89
N GLY A 133 15.96 -6.20 20.59
CA GLY A 133 17.02 -5.29 21.06
C GLY A 133 18.44 -5.65 20.59
N LYS A 134 18.58 -6.27 19.40
CA LYS A 134 19.88 -6.72 18.84
C LYS A 134 20.12 -6.21 17.41
N PRO A 135 20.23 -4.89 17.20
CA PRO A 135 20.34 -4.30 15.85
C PRO A 135 21.55 -4.80 15.05
N GLN A 136 22.64 -5.18 15.72
CA GLN A 136 23.85 -5.72 15.09
C GLN A 136 23.64 -7.05 14.34
N TYR A 137 22.53 -7.74 14.58
CA TYR A 137 22.17 -9.00 13.94
C TYR A 137 21.04 -8.87 12.91
N ASN A 138 20.54 -7.65 12.64
CA ASN A 138 19.45 -7.42 11.69
C ASN A 138 19.78 -7.91 10.27
N TYR A 139 21.07 -7.95 9.88
CA TYR A 139 21.49 -8.57 8.62
C TYR A 139 21.02 -10.03 8.48
N TYR A 140 20.94 -10.78 9.58
CA TYR A 140 20.43 -12.15 9.57
C TYR A 140 18.93 -12.17 9.30
N PHE A 141 18.16 -11.25 9.91
CA PHE A 141 16.73 -11.16 9.65
C PHE A 141 16.44 -10.88 8.17
N VAL A 142 17.14 -9.91 7.56
CA VAL A 142 17.05 -9.63 6.11
C VAL A 142 17.33 -10.89 5.29
N LYS A 143 18.44 -11.58 5.58
CA LYS A 143 18.79 -12.84 4.90
C LYS A 143 17.69 -13.89 5.08
N LYS A 144 17.19 -14.06 6.30
CA LYS A 144 16.22 -15.10 6.64
C LYS A 144 14.87 -14.84 5.96
N LEU A 145 14.35 -13.61 6.05
CA LEU A 145 13.10 -13.17 5.42
C LEU A 145 13.12 -13.43 3.90
N VAL A 146 14.15 -12.94 3.20
CA VAL A 146 14.25 -13.11 1.74
C VAL A 146 14.40 -14.59 1.38
N SER A 147 15.34 -15.31 2.01
CA SER A 147 15.56 -16.74 1.69
C SER A 147 14.31 -17.61 1.92
N MET A 148 13.53 -17.35 2.97
CA MET A 148 12.29 -18.08 3.24
C MET A 148 11.18 -17.72 2.24
N SER A 149 11.10 -16.47 1.78
CA SER A 149 10.11 -16.08 0.77
C SER A 149 10.40 -16.66 -0.61
N MET A 150 11.68 -16.90 -0.95
CA MET A 150 12.10 -17.40 -2.25
C MET A 150 11.58 -18.82 -2.54
N ASP A 151 11.39 -19.62 -1.49
CA ASP A 151 10.82 -20.98 -1.55
C ASP A 151 9.28 -21.01 -1.47
N ARG A 152 8.64 -19.84 -1.42
CA ARG A 152 7.17 -19.69 -1.27
C ARG A 152 6.53 -19.07 -2.51
N HIS A 153 5.23 -18.74 -2.45
CA HIS A 153 4.51 -18.16 -3.59
C HIS A 153 4.86 -16.67 -3.74
N ASP A 154 4.41 -16.07 -4.83
CA ASP A 154 4.71 -14.67 -5.12
C ASP A 154 4.14 -13.71 -4.07
N LYS A 155 3.02 -14.08 -3.43
CA LYS A 155 2.46 -13.36 -2.27
C LYS A 155 3.51 -13.16 -1.16
N GLU A 156 4.17 -14.22 -0.73
CA GLU A 156 5.16 -14.13 0.36
C GLU A 156 6.42 -13.38 -0.07
N LYS A 157 6.77 -13.41 -1.36
CA LYS A 157 7.87 -12.60 -1.90
C LYS A 157 7.55 -11.11 -1.84
N GLU A 158 6.30 -10.73 -2.17
CA GLU A 158 5.84 -9.35 -2.05
C GLU A 158 5.76 -8.91 -0.59
N MET A 159 5.21 -9.75 0.30
CA MET A 159 5.20 -9.47 1.75
C MET A 159 6.62 -9.22 2.28
N ALA A 160 7.59 -10.04 1.86
CA ALA A 160 8.99 -9.85 2.24
C ALA A 160 9.56 -8.52 1.71
N ALA A 161 9.25 -8.12 0.48
CA ALA A 161 9.68 -6.84 -0.07
C ALA A 161 9.08 -5.66 0.71
N VAL A 162 7.76 -5.67 0.96
CA VAL A 162 7.04 -4.63 1.72
C VAL A 162 7.58 -4.50 3.14
N LEU A 163 7.77 -5.63 3.84
CA LEU A 163 8.32 -5.61 5.19
C LEU A 163 9.74 -5.07 5.22
N LEU A 164 10.59 -5.41 4.24
CA LEU A 164 11.94 -4.83 4.15
C LEU A 164 11.92 -3.31 3.98
N SER A 165 11.03 -2.78 3.14
CA SER A 165 10.88 -1.32 2.97
C SER A 165 10.43 -0.66 4.29
N ALA A 166 9.48 -1.27 5.00
CA ALA A 166 9.00 -0.76 6.28
C ALA A 166 10.08 -0.81 7.38
N LEU A 167 10.83 -1.92 7.47
CA LEU A 167 11.92 -2.07 8.42
C LEU A 167 13.07 -1.11 8.14
N TYR A 168 13.43 -0.91 6.86
CA TYR A 168 14.46 0.05 6.47
C TYR A 168 14.09 1.49 6.84
N ALA A 169 12.81 1.85 6.71
CA ALA A 169 12.33 3.19 7.05
C ALA A 169 12.27 3.47 8.57
N ASP A 170 12.14 2.45 9.41
CA ASP A 170 11.88 2.60 10.85
C ASP A 170 13.00 2.07 11.76
N THR A 171 13.46 0.83 11.57
CA THR A 171 14.28 0.11 12.57
C THR A 171 15.65 -0.35 12.08
N PHE A 172 15.85 -0.56 10.78
CA PHE A 172 17.05 -1.21 10.26
C PHE A 172 18.08 -0.20 9.77
N GLU A 173 19.31 -0.30 10.29
CA GLU A 173 20.43 0.48 9.76
C GLU A 173 20.79 0.05 8.32
N PRO A 174 21.11 1.00 7.41
CA PRO A 174 21.48 0.66 6.04
C PRO A 174 22.64 -0.32 5.91
N ALA A 175 23.61 -0.27 6.84
CA ALA A 175 24.73 -1.19 6.88
C ALA A 175 24.28 -2.65 7.13
N GLN A 176 23.25 -2.86 7.95
CA GLN A 176 22.70 -4.19 8.23
C GLN A 176 21.98 -4.76 7.01
N VAL A 177 21.22 -3.92 6.30
CA VAL A 177 20.52 -4.35 5.08
C VAL A 177 21.49 -4.66 3.95
N HIS A 178 22.49 -3.80 3.74
CA HIS A 178 23.59 -4.06 2.82
C HIS A 178 24.30 -5.39 3.15
N LYS A 179 24.61 -5.64 4.42
CA LYS A 179 25.24 -6.90 4.87
C LYS A 179 24.32 -8.10 4.66
N GLY A 180 23.02 -7.96 4.87
CA GLY A 180 22.02 -9.01 4.67
C GLY A 180 21.94 -9.45 3.21
N PHE A 181 21.82 -8.50 2.29
CA PHE A 181 21.85 -8.77 0.85
C PHE A 181 23.21 -9.30 0.35
N ALA A 182 24.33 -8.79 0.86
CA ALA A 182 25.64 -9.35 0.56
C ALA A 182 25.72 -10.84 0.95
N LYS A 183 25.23 -11.19 2.16
CA LYS A 183 25.19 -12.57 2.66
C LYS A 183 24.19 -13.47 1.93
N LEU A 184 23.17 -12.92 1.26
CA LEU A 184 22.26 -13.64 0.37
C LEU A 184 22.95 -13.99 -0.95
N VAL A 185 23.62 -13.00 -1.57
CA VAL A 185 24.37 -13.19 -2.81
C VAL A 185 25.52 -14.19 -2.61
N GLU A 186 26.23 -14.13 -1.48
CA GLU A 186 27.28 -15.09 -1.12
C GLU A 186 26.75 -16.52 -0.97
N SER A 187 25.49 -16.71 -0.55
CA SER A 187 24.88 -18.04 -0.40
C SER A 187 24.08 -18.50 -1.62
N ALA A 188 24.14 -17.80 -2.75
CA ALA A 188 23.34 -18.14 -3.92
C ALA A 188 23.65 -19.56 -4.46
N ASP A 189 24.90 -20.02 -4.35
CA ASP A 189 25.29 -21.38 -4.76
C ASP A 189 24.71 -22.46 -3.84
N ASP A 190 24.47 -22.15 -2.56
CA ASP A 190 23.82 -23.08 -1.63
C ASP A 190 22.29 -23.05 -1.82
N LEU A 191 21.72 -21.85 -1.96
CA LEU A 191 20.27 -21.64 -2.11
C LEU A 191 19.72 -22.31 -3.37
N ILE A 192 20.49 -22.36 -4.46
CA ILE A 192 20.03 -22.96 -5.72
C ILE A 192 19.80 -24.47 -5.61
N VAL A 193 20.42 -25.13 -4.63
CA VAL A 193 20.24 -26.56 -4.39
C VAL A 193 18.81 -26.85 -3.95
N ASP A 194 18.26 -25.99 -3.09
CA ASP A 194 16.91 -26.12 -2.55
C ASP A 194 15.87 -25.39 -3.44
N ILE A 195 16.25 -24.25 -4.04
CA ILE A 195 15.37 -23.37 -4.81
C ILE A 195 15.94 -23.21 -6.24
N PRO A 196 15.49 -24.00 -7.22
CA PRO A 196 16.05 -24.00 -8.59
C PRO A 196 16.06 -22.62 -9.27
N ASP A 197 15.06 -21.79 -8.98
CA ASP A 197 14.90 -20.45 -9.55
C ASP A 197 15.65 -19.35 -8.76
N THR A 198 16.56 -19.72 -7.85
CA THR A 198 17.33 -18.78 -7.00
C THR A 198 17.90 -17.60 -7.80
N VAL A 199 18.46 -17.85 -8.98
CA VAL A 199 19.08 -16.81 -9.80
C VAL A 199 18.06 -15.77 -10.25
N ASP A 200 16.89 -16.21 -10.70
CA ASP A 200 15.80 -15.34 -11.16
C ASP A 200 15.19 -14.55 -10.02
N VAL A 201 14.84 -15.24 -8.93
CA VAL A 201 14.12 -14.67 -7.80
C VAL A 201 15.01 -13.71 -7.01
N LEU A 202 16.25 -14.09 -6.71
CA LEU A 202 17.16 -13.22 -5.96
C LEU A 202 17.60 -12.00 -6.78
N ALA A 203 17.79 -12.14 -8.10
CA ALA A 203 18.09 -11.00 -8.97
C ALA A 203 16.95 -9.97 -8.97
N LEU A 204 15.70 -10.46 -8.93
CA LEU A 204 14.53 -9.60 -8.85
C LEU A 204 14.42 -8.92 -7.47
N PHE A 205 14.77 -9.61 -6.37
CA PHE A 205 14.80 -9.02 -5.02
C PHE A 205 15.83 -7.90 -4.91
N LEU A 206 17.01 -8.10 -5.51
CA LEU A 206 18.04 -7.07 -5.58
C LEU A 206 17.58 -5.86 -6.39
N ALA A 207 16.94 -6.10 -7.54
CA ALA A 207 16.42 -5.01 -8.37
C ALA A 207 15.31 -4.24 -7.63
N ARG A 208 14.41 -4.93 -6.93
CA ARG A 208 13.36 -4.34 -6.09
C ARG A 208 13.95 -3.51 -4.96
N ALA A 209 14.93 -4.04 -4.23
CA ALA A 209 15.60 -3.30 -3.17
C ALA A 209 16.34 -2.05 -3.66
N VAL A 210 16.84 -2.06 -4.90
CA VAL A 210 17.43 -0.85 -5.52
C VAL A 210 16.36 0.16 -5.93
N VAL A 211 15.24 -0.30 -6.48
CA VAL A 211 14.09 0.56 -6.84
C VAL A 211 13.46 1.19 -5.60
N ASP A 212 13.41 0.47 -4.48
CA ASP A 212 12.82 0.93 -3.22
C ASP A 212 13.79 1.78 -2.37
N ASP A 213 14.95 2.15 -2.92
CA ASP A 213 16.03 2.89 -2.24
C ASP A 213 16.54 2.23 -0.93
N ILE A 214 16.32 0.92 -0.79
CA ILE A 214 16.84 0.09 0.31
C ILE A 214 18.32 -0.24 0.08
N LEU A 215 18.72 -0.39 -1.19
CA LEU A 215 20.09 -0.61 -1.62
C LEU A 215 20.54 0.46 -2.63
N PRO A 216 21.74 1.02 -2.51
CA PRO A 216 22.27 1.92 -3.53
C PRO A 216 22.59 1.16 -4.82
N PRO A 217 22.41 1.74 -6.03
CA PRO A 217 22.78 1.09 -7.29
C PRO A 217 24.24 0.62 -7.36
N ALA A 218 25.14 1.33 -6.65
CA ALA A 218 26.55 0.97 -6.53
C ALA A 218 26.79 -0.38 -5.81
N PHE A 219 25.80 -0.90 -5.07
CA PHE A 219 25.85 -2.19 -4.39
C PHE A 219 26.25 -3.31 -5.36
N LEU A 220 25.60 -3.38 -6.53
CA LEU A 220 25.83 -4.46 -7.49
C LEU A 220 27.28 -4.50 -7.97
N LYS A 221 27.85 -3.34 -8.31
CA LYS A 221 29.24 -3.21 -8.76
C LYS A 221 30.24 -3.56 -7.66
N LYS A 222 29.97 -3.12 -6.42
CA LYS A 222 30.81 -3.45 -5.26
C LYS A 222 30.78 -4.94 -4.98
N GLN A 223 29.60 -5.55 -4.90
CA GLN A 223 29.47 -6.98 -4.59
C GLN A 223 30.06 -7.87 -5.69
N MET A 224 29.98 -7.46 -6.95
CA MET A 224 30.60 -8.16 -8.08
C MET A 224 32.13 -8.30 -7.93
N ALA A 225 32.79 -7.40 -7.20
CA ALA A 225 34.23 -7.46 -6.95
C ALA A 225 34.62 -8.49 -5.85
N TYR A 226 33.69 -8.83 -4.95
CA TYR A 226 33.93 -9.74 -3.83
C TYR A 226 33.51 -11.20 -4.12
N VAL A 227 32.65 -11.40 -5.12
CA VAL A 227 32.07 -12.71 -5.44
C VAL A 227 32.86 -13.37 -6.59
N PRO A 228 33.13 -14.69 -6.55
CA PRO A 228 33.82 -15.39 -7.64
C PRO A 228 33.08 -15.24 -8.98
N LYS A 229 33.81 -15.04 -10.08
CA LYS A 229 33.21 -14.73 -11.40
C LYS A 229 32.27 -15.81 -11.96
N ASP A 230 32.50 -17.07 -11.55
CA ASP A 230 31.79 -18.26 -12.01
C ASP A 230 30.71 -18.72 -11.03
N SER A 231 30.44 -17.96 -9.95
CA SER A 231 29.44 -18.32 -8.95
C SER A 231 28.02 -17.93 -9.39
N LYS A 232 27.02 -18.57 -8.78
CA LYS A 232 25.61 -18.17 -8.94
C LYS A 232 25.33 -16.78 -8.40
N GLY A 233 26.08 -16.33 -7.39
CA GLY A 233 26.02 -14.96 -6.90
C GLY A 233 26.40 -13.93 -7.98
N ALA A 234 27.43 -14.21 -8.79
CA ALA A 234 27.81 -13.35 -9.90
C ALA A 234 26.75 -13.35 -11.03
N GLU A 235 26.11 -14.50 -11.27
CA GLU A 235 24.99 -14.62 -12.22
C GLU A 235 23.78 -13.78 -11.80
N VAL A 236 23.39 -13.86 -10.52
CA VAL A 236 22.36 -13.04 -9.88
C VAL A 236 22.61 -11.54 -10.09
N LEU A 237 23.82 -11.07 -9.77
CA LEU A 237 24.18 -9.66 -9.89
C LEU A 237 24.12 -9.17 -11.34
N LYS A 238 24.65 -9.96 -12.29
CA LYS A 238 24.60 -9.64 -13.73
C LYS A 238 23.16 -9.58 -14.23
N LYS A 239 22.30 -10.49 -13.77
CA LYS A 239 20.88 -10.56 -14.15
C LYS A 239 20.09 -9.40 -13.57
N ALA A 240 20.33 -9.01 -12.32
CA ALA A 240 19.74 -7.83 -11.69
C ALA A 240 20.08 -6.55 -12.49
N GLU A 241 21.36 -6.36 -12.83
CA GLU A 241 21.81 -5.19 -13.57
C GLU A 241 21.27 -5.16 -15.01
N LYS A 242 21.41 -6.26 -15.77
CA LYS A 242 21.09 -6.27 -17.20
C LYS A 242 19.62 -6.48 -17.52
N SER A 243 18.96 -7.38 -16.81
CA SER A 243 17.60 -7.83 -17.15
C SER A 243 16.53 -6.99 -16.47
N TYR A 244 16.86 -6.36 -15.34
CA TYR A 244 15.91 -5.58 -14.56
C TYR A 244 16.29 -4.09 -14.60
N LEU A 245 17.43 -3.68 -14.06
CA LEU A 245 17.74 -2.26 -13.88
C LEU A 245 18.12 -1.50 -15.16
N ALA A 246 18.72 -2.17 -16.15
CA ALA A 246 19.06 -1.56 -17.44
C ALA A 246 17.87 -1.48 -18.41
N ALA A 247 16.73 -2.09 -18.08
CA ALA A 247 15.54 -2.07 -18.93
C ALA A 247 14.77 -0.74 -18.80
N PRO A 248 14.21 -0.20 -19.91
CA PRO A 248 13.23 0.89 -19.83
C PRO A 248 12.02 0.47 -18.97
N MET A 249 11.49 1.37 -18.13
CA MET A 249 10.37 1.08 -17.20
C MET A 249 10.66 -0.01 -16.14
N HIS A 250 11.93 -0.19 -15.75
CA HIS A 250 12.35 -1.21 -14.79
C HIS A 250 11.56 -1.19 -13.46
N ALA A 251 11.37 -0.03 -12.84
CA ALA A 251 10.66 0.09 -11.57
C ALA A 251 9.23 -0.48 -11.62
N GLU A 252 8.46 -0.14 -12.65
CA GLU A 252 7.07 -0.56 -12.85
C GLU A 252 6.94 -2.07 -13.15
N ILE A 253 7.89 -2.63 -13.91
CA ILE A 253 7.91 -4.07 -14.22
C ILE A 253 8.29 -4.89 -12.98
N ILE A 254 9.26 -4.41 -12.21
CA ILE A 254 9.74 -5.05 -10.98
C ILE A 254 8.63 -5.03 -9.91
N GLU A 255 7.93 -3.92 -9.76
CA GLU A 255 6.76 -3.76 -8.86
C GLU A 255 5.60 -4.69 -9.16
N ARG A 256 5.47 -5.14 -10.42
CA ARG A 256 4.35 -5.97 -10.87
C ARG A 256 4.64 -7.47 -10.83
N ARG A 257 5.90 -7.89 -10.66
CA ARG A 257 6.36 -9.27 -10.91
C ARG A 257 5.90 -10.29 -9.88
N TRP A 258 5.91 -9.98 -8.58
CA TRP A 258 5.48 -10.91 -7.53
C TRP A 258 4.05 -10.69 -7.06
N GLY A 259 3.26 -10.05 -7.93
CA GLY A 259 1.89 -9.73 -7.61
C GLY A 259 1.84 -8.49 -6.74
N GLY A 260 1.45 -7.39 -7.36
CA GLY A 260 0.48 -6.53 -6.71
C GLY A 260 -0.74 -7.37 -6.38
N SER A 261 -0.77 -7.99 -5.20
CA SER A 261 -1.99 -8.47 -4.55
C SER A 261 -3.00 -7.33 -4.35
N LYS A 262 -2.56 -6.08 -4.57
CA LYS A 262 -3.35 -4.86 -4.80
C LYS A 262 -3.94 -4.68 -6.22
N ASN A 263 -3.74 -5.61 -7.16
CA ASN A 263 -4.14 -5.46 -8.58
C ASN A 263 -5.26 -6.41 -9.06
N VAL A 264 -5.74 -7.37 -8.27
CA VAL A 264 -7.07 -7.95 -8.55
C VAL A 264 -8.04 -7.12 -7.73
N THR A 265 -8.51 -6.03 -8.33
CA THR A 265 -9.49 -5.20 -7.65
C THR A 265 -10.81 -5.95 -7.55
N VAL A 266 -11.69 -5.46 -6.67
CA VAL A 266 -13.07 -5.93 -6.64
C VAL A 266 -13.70 -5.81 -8.03
N ASP A 267 -13.41 -4.75 -8.78
CA ASP A 267 -13.89 -4.57 -10.15
C ASP A 267 -13.31 -5.60 -11.13
N ASP A 268 -12.01 -5.93 -11.07
CA ASP A 268 -11.42 -7.01 -11.88
C ASP A 268 -12.10 -8.35 -11.58
N MET A 269 -12.46 -8.58 -10.32
CA MET A 269 -13.17 -9.79 -9.90
C MET A 269 -14.60 -9.83 -10.42
N LYS A 270 -15.30 -8.71 -10.33
CA LYS A 270 -16.63 -8.48 -10.89
C LYS A 270 -16.65 -8.72 -12.41
N ILE A 271 -15.62 -8.26 -13.14
CA ILE A 271 -15.46 -8.50 -14.58
C ILE A 271 -15.26 -9.99 -14.87
N ARG A 272 -14.39 -10.69 -14.12
CA ARG A 272 -14.20 -12.14 -14.27
C ARG A 272 -15.47 -12.92 -14.02
N ILE A 273 -16.23 -12.59 -12.98
CA ILE A 273 -17.53 -13.19 -12.69
C ILE A 273 -18.51 -12.94 -13.85
N ASN A 274 -18.57 -11.71 -14.37
CA ASN A 274 -19.42 -11.39 -15.52
C ASN A 274 -19.04 -12.20 -16.77
N ASN A 275 -17.75 -12.34 -17.05
CA ASN A 275 -17.27 -13.10 -18.19
C ASN A 275 -17.58 -14.59 -18.04
N LEU A 276 -17.38 -15.16 -16.84
CA LEU A 276 -17.78 -16.52 -16.49
C LEU A 276 -19.27 -16.77 -16.77
N LEU A 277 -20.15 -15.87 -16.29
CA LEU A 277 -21.59 -16.01 -16.50
C LEU A 277 -21.98 -15.88 -17.98
N LYS A 278 -21.37 -14.93 -18.71
CA LYS A 278 -21.59 -14.78 -20.16
C LYS A 278 -21.12 -16.00 -20.94
N GLU A 279 -19.95 -16.55 -20.61
CA GLU A 279 -19.39 -17.73 -21.24
C GLU A 279 -20.26 -18.95 -20.99
N TYR A 280 -20.74 -19.13 -19.75
CA TYR A 280 -21.67 -20.20 -19.43
C TYR A 280 -23.01 -20.08 -20.18
N VAL A 281 -23.59 -18.89 -20.26
CA VAL A 281 -24.83 -18.69 -21.04
C VAL A 281 -24.62 -18.99 -22.53
N ALA A 282 -23.43 -18.76 -23.06
CA ALA A 282 -23.10 -19.04 -24.46
C ALA A 282 -22.77 -20.52 -24.72
N SER A 283 -22.08 -21.19 -23.78
CA SER A 283 -21.55 -22.55 -23.96
C SER A 283 -22.48 -23.64 -23.41
N GLY A 284 -23.20 -23.34 -22.32
CA GLY A 284 -23.91 -24.33 -21.50
C GLY A 284 -22.99 -25.27 -20.70
N ASP A 285 -21.66 -25.03 -20.68
CA ASP A 285 -20.71 -25.93 -20.03
C ASP A 285 -20.62 -25.66 -18.52
N LYS A 286 -21.35 -26.49 -17.76
CA LYS A 286 -21.38 -26.45 -16.29
C LYS A 286 -20.04 -26.79 -15.66
N LYS A 287 -19.28 -27.73 -16.24
CA LYS A 287 -17.99 -28.16 -15.67
C LYS A 287 -16.97 -27.03 -15.75
N GLU A 288 -16.96 -26.32 -16.87
CA GLU A 288 -16.12 -25.15 -17.04
C GLU A 288 -16.54 -24.02 -16.09
N ALA A 289 -17.85 -23.75 -15.96
CA ALA A 289 -18.35 -22.75 -15.02
C ALA A 289 -17.93 -23.07 -13.56
N PHE A 290 -18.04 -24.32 -13.11
CA PHE A 290 -17.60 -24.72 -11.77
C PHE A 290 -16.08 -24.67 -11.60
N ARG A 291 -15.31 -25.01 -12.64
CA ARG A 291 -13.86 -24.82 -12.64
C ARG A 291 -13.53 -23.35 -12.43
N CYS A 292 -14.14 -22.46 -13.21
CA CYS A 292 -13.95 -21.02 -13.08
C CYS A 292 -14.37 -20.51 -11.69
N ILE A 293 -15.52 -20.92 -11.14
CA ILE A 293 -15.96 -20.55 -9.78
C ILE A 293 -14.92 -20.97 -8.74
N LYS A 294 -14.34 -22.18 -8.86
CA LYS A 294 -13.30 -22.66 -7.96
C LYS A 294 -11.99 -21.89 -8.12
N ASP A 295 -11.63 -21.55 -9.36
CA ASP A 295 -10.40 -20.82 -9.68
C ASP A 295 -10.43 -19.35 -9.24
N LEU A 296 -11.62 -18.79 -8.98
CA LEU A 296 -11.78 -17.48 -8.35
C LEU A 296 -11.19 -17.43 -6.93
N LYS A 297 -11.15 -18.54 -6.19
CA LYS A 297 -10.55 -18.68 -4.84
C LYS A 297 -11.03 -17.64 -3.79
N VAL A 298 -12.26 -17.12 -3.91
CA VAL A 298 -12.85 -16.12 -2.99
C VAL A 298 -14.20 -16.57 -2.41
N PRO A 299 -14.22 -17.61 -1.55
CA PRO A 299 -15.48 -18.22 -1.08
C PRO A 299 -16.41 -17.25 -0.35
N PHE A 300 -15.88 -16.19 0.26
CA PHE A 300 -16.65 -15.15 0.95
C PHE A 300 -17.26 -14.10 0.02
N PHE A 301 -16.84 -14.05 -1.24
CA PHE A 301 -17.31 -13.14 -2.30
C PHE A 301 -18.24 -13.85 -3.30
N ASN A 302 -18.57 -15.12 -3.08
CA ASN A 302 -19.45 -15.90 -3.95
C ASN A 302 -20.87 -15.32 -4.04
N HIS A 303 -21.30 -14.51 -3.07
CA HIS A 303 -22.56 -13.76 -3.13
C HIS A 303 -22.64 -12.83 -4.35
N GLU A 304 -21.50 -12.32 -4.86
CA GLU A 304 -21.45 -11.48 -6.06
C GLU A 304 -21.77 -12.29 -7.33
N ILE A 305 -21.43 -13.59 -7.37
CA ILE A 305 -21.79 -14.50 -8.45
C ILE A 305 -23.31 -14.63 -8.52
N VAL A 306 -23.94 -14.85 -7.36
CA VAL A 306 -25.40 -14.98 -7.23
C VAL A 306 -26.08 -13.68 -7.66
N LYS A 307 -25.65 -12.53 -7.12
CA LYS A 307 -26.18 -11.21 -7.45
C LYS A 307 -26.11 -10.93 -8.96
N ARG A 308 -24.95 -11.15 -9.59
CA ARG A 308 -24.75 -10.91 -11.04
C ARG A 308 -25.53 -11.88 -11.91
N ALA A 309 -25.60 -13.14 -11.54
CA ALA A 309 -26.40 -14.14 -12.26
C ALA A 309 -27.89 -13.77 -12.24
N LEU A 310 -28.41 -13.33 -11.08
CA LEU A 310 -29.79 -12.89 -10.97
C LEU A 310 -30.07 -11.62 -11.78
N ILE A 311 -29.20 -10.60 -11.71
CA ILE A 311 -29.33 -9.39 -12.55
C ILE A 311 -29.33 -9.77 -14.04
N MET A 312 -28.40 -10.62 -14.48
CA MET A 312 -28.32 -11.06 -15.88
C MET A 312 -29.56 -11.86 -16.31
N ALA A 313 -30.13 -12.68 -15.41
CA ALA A 313 -31.38 -13.40 -15.65
C ALA A 313 -32.59 -12.44 -15.76
N MET A 314 -32.61 -11.37 -14.97
CA MET A 314 -33.64 -10.33 -15.03
C MET A 314 -33.56 -9.48 -16.29
N GLU A 315 -32.35 -9.19 -16.77
CA GLU A 315 -32.12 -8.44 -18.03
C GLU A 315 -32.41 -9.29 -19.27
N ARG A 316 -32.17 -10.60 -19.21
CA ARG A 316 -32.21 -11.51 -20.37
C ARG A 316 -33.07 -12.73 -20.08
N HIS A 317 -34.34 -12.69 -20.48
CA HIS A 317 -35.27 -13.81 -20.30
C HIS A 317 -34.78 -15.13 -20.93
N GLN A 318 -34.01 -15.09 -22.02
CA GLN A 318 -33.45 -16.31 -22.64
C GLN A 318 -32.34 -16.97 -21.81
N ALA A 319 -31.67 -16.21 -20.93
CA ALA A 319 -30.60 -16.71 -20.06
C ALA A 319 -31.11 -17.14 -18.68
N GLU A 320 -32.37 -16.82 -18.34
CA GLU A 320 -32.97 -17.03 -17.02
C GLU A 320 -32.89 -18.51 -16.57
N GLU A 321 -33.33 -19.45 -17.40
CA GLU A 321 -33.31 -20.87 -17.03
C GLU A 321 -31.90 -21.40 -16.84
N ALA A 322 -30.97 -21.08 -17.75
CA ALA A 322 -29.59 -21.55 -17.66
C ALA A 322 -28.90 -21.02 -16.38
N LEU A 323 -29.06 -19.73 -16.08
CA LEU A 323 -28.43 -19.09 -14.91
C LEU A 323 -29.00 -19.61 -13.59
N LEU A 324 -30.31 -19.83 -13.51
CA LEU A 324 -30.92 -20.44 -12.32
C LEU A 324 -30.48 -21.88 -12.11
N ASP A 325 -30.35 -22.65 -13.20
CA ASP A 325 -29.86 -24.03 -13.16
C ASP A 325 -28.38 -24.08 -12.68
N LEU A 326 -27.55 -23.14 -13.11
CA LEU A 326 -26.18 -22.99 -12.60
C LEU A 326 -26.16 -22.69 -11.09
N LEU A 327 -27.00 -21.76 -10.62
CA LEU A 327 -27.04 -21.40 -9.20
C LEU A 327 -27.55 -22.54 -8.33
N LYS A 328 -28.54 -23.30 -8.82
CA LYS A 328 -29.07 -24.48 -8.15
C LYS A 328 -27.98 -25.54 -8.00
N GLU A 329 -27.34 -25.93 -9.09
CA GLU A 329 -26.28 -26.95 -9.03
C GLU A 329 -25.05 -26.47 -8.24
N ALA A 330 -24.69 -25.18 -8.32
CA ALA A 330 -23.63 -24.62 -7.50
C ALA A 330 -23.94 -24.69 -5.99
N ALA A 331 -25.23 -24.62 -5.61
CA ALA A 331 -25.67 -24.80 -4.23
C ALA A 331 -25.67 -26.28 -3.81
N GLU A 332 -26.14 -27.19 -4.67
CA GLU A 332 -26.19 -28.64 -4.41
C GLU A 332 -24.79 -29.26 -4.30
N GLU A 333 -23.88 -28.88 -5.19
CA GLU A 333 -22.47 -29.33 -5.19
C GLU A 333 -21.60 -28.58 -4.17
N GLY A 334 -22.16 -27.58 -3.47
CA GLY A 334 -21.49 -26.85 -2.40
C GLY A 334 -20.43 -25.83 -2.86
N PHE A 335 -20.38 -25.49 -4.16
CA PHE A 335 -19.54 -24.39 -4.66
C PHE A 335 -19.98 -23.03 -4.10
N ILE A 336 -21.29 -22.85 -3.85
CA ILE A 336 -21.86 -21.68 -3.18
C ILE A 336 -22.65 -22.16 -1.97
N ASN A 337 -22.19 -21.81 -0.78
CA ASN A 337 -22.89 -22.19 0.45
C ASN A 337 -24.20 -21.39 0.64
N SER A 338 -25.10 -21.91 1.47
CA SER A 338 -26.42 -21.30 1.75
C SER A 338 -26.34 -19.86 2.27
N SER A 339 -25.28 -19.52 3.02
CA SER A 339 -25.07 -18.15 3.51
C SER A 339 -24.76 -17.20 2.36
N GLN A 340 -23.85 -17.57 1.45
CA GLN A 340 -23.50 -16.78 0.27
C GLN A 340 -24.67 -16.66 -0.71
N MET A 341 -25.47 -17.73 -0.85
CA MET A 341 -26.69 -17.71 -1.64
C MET A 341 -27.69 -16.69 -1.08
N SER A 342 -27.97 -16.76 0.22
CA SER A 342 -28.90 -15.83 0.89
C SER A 342 -28.39 -14.39 0.85
N LYS A 343 -27.06 -14.17 1.01
CA LYS A 343 -26.44 -12.85 0.88
C LYS A 343 -26.62 -12.26 -0.53
N GLY A 344 -26.43 -13.06 -1.58
CA GLY A 344 -26.61 -12.61 -2.96
C GLY A 344 -28.04 -12.14 -3.26
N PHE A 345 -29.05 -12.92 -2.83
CA PHE A 345 -30.45 -12.50 -2.93
C PHE A 345 -30.76 -11.27 -2.07
N GLY A 346 -30.29 -11.24 -0.82
CA GLY A 346 -30.49 -10.10 0.09
C GLY A 346 -29.96 -8.79 -0.48
N ARG A 347 -28.77 -8.83 -1.11
CA ARG A 347 -28.17 -7.67 -1.77
C ARG A 347 -28.97 -7.18 -2.98
N LEU A 348 -29.57 -8.10 -3.72
CA LEU A 348 -30.44 -7.75 -4.83
C LEU A 348 -31.76 -7.14 -4.35
N ILE A 349 -32.30 -7.61 -3.22
CA ILE A 349 -33.47 -7.00 -2.57
C ILE A 349 -33.16 -5.56 -2.13
N ASP A 350 -32.02 -5.34 -1.49
CA ASP A 350 -31.60 -4.02 -1.01
C ASP A 350 -31.38 -3.01 -2.17
N THR A 351 -31.08 -3.49 -3.38
CA THR A 351 -30.83 -2.65 -4.57
C THR A 351 -31.95 -2.70 -5.61
N VAL A 352 -33.09 -3.34 -5.30
CA VAL A 352 -34.17 -3.59 -6.28
C VAL A 352 -34.83 -2.31 -6.79
N ASP A 353 -34.90 -1.27 -5.96
CA ASP A 353 -35.47 0.02 -6.36
C ASP A 353 -34.58 0.78 -7.34
N ASP A 354 -33.26 0.73 -7.14
CA ASP A 354 -32.29 1.24 -8.11
C ASP A 354 -32.32 0.38 -9.39
N LEU A 355 -32.40 -0.95 -9.28
CA LEU A 355 -32.46 -1.85 -10.44
C LEU A 355 -33.74 -1.68 -11.27
N SER A 356 -34.83 -1.22 -10.65
CA SER A 356 -36.11 -0.94 -11.34
C SER A 356 -36.00 0.22 -12.35
N LEU A 357 -34.89 0.97 -12.34
CA LEU A 357 -34.58 1.99 -13.34
C LEU A 357 -34.20 1.39 -14.69
N ASP A 358 -33.42 0.32 -14.66
CA ASP A 358 -32.87 -0.32 -15.84
C ASP A 358 -33.78 -1.46 -16.32
N ILE A 359 -34.48 -2.12 -15.39
CA ILE A 359 -35.33 -3.27 -15.65
C ILE A 359 -36.77 -2.97 -15.22
N PRO A 360 -37.71 -2.73 -16.16
CA PRO A 360 -39.11 -2.56 -15.83
C PRO A 360 -39.65 -3.75 -15.05
N ASN A 361 -40.38 -3.49 -13.97
CA ASN A 361 -40.92 -4.53 -13.07
C ASN A 361 -39.84 -5.43 -12.42
N ALA A 362 -38.63 -4.92 -12.18
CA ALA A 362 -37.54 -5.65 -11.50
C ALA A 362 -38.00 -6.31 -10.19
N ARG A 363 -38.81 -5.60 -9.38
CA ARG A 363 -39.39 -6.13 -8.13
C ARG A 363 -40.26 -7.38 -8.36
N GLY A 364 -41.13 -7.36 -9.37
CA GLY A 364 -41.98 -8.50 -9.69
C GLY A 364 -41.19 -9.70 -10.23
N ILE A 365 -40.17 -9.43 -11.06
CA ILE A 365 -39.28 -10.48 -11.58
C ILE A 365 -38.48 -11.10 -10.43
N LEU A 366 -37.87 -10.29 -9.56
CA LEU A 366 -37.11 -10.76 -8.41
C LEU A 366 -37.97 -11.63 -7.48
N GLN A 367 -39.21 -11.22 -7.21
CA GLN A 367 -40.14 -12.00 -6.40
C GLN A 367 -40.45 -13.37 -7.04
N ARG A 368 -40.64 -13.42 -8.36
CA ARG A 368 -40.81 -14.69 -9.10
C ARG A 368 -39.58 -15.60 -8.98
N LEU A 369 -38.38 -15.04 -9.16
CA LEU A 369 -37.11 -15.78 -9.05
C LEU A 369 -36.92 -16.34 -7.63
N MET A 370 -37.21 -15.55 -6.61
CA MET A 370 -37.17 -15.99 -5.21
C MET A 370 -38.16 -17.13 -4.93
N SER A 371 -39.40 -17.02 -5.42
CA SER A 371 -40.39 -18.10 -5.27
C SER A 371 -39.96 -19.39 -5.97
N LYS A 372 -39.36 -19.29 -7.16
CA LYS A 372 -38.81 -20.45 -7.88
C LYS A 372 -37.66 -21.09 -7.09
N ALA A 373 -36.67 -20.31 -6.67
CA ALA A 373 -35.53 -20.78 -5.89
C ALA A 373 -35.94 -21.42 -4.56
N ALA A 374 -36.96 -20.87 -3.91
CA ALA A 374 -37.54 -21.42 -2.68
C ALA A 374 -38.25 -22.76 -2.92
N SER A 375 -39.04 -22.86 -4.00
CA SER A 375 -39.76 -24.09 -4.38
C SER A 375 -38.82 -25.23 -4.76
N GLU A 376 -37.65 -24.89 -5.30
CA GLU A 376 -36.60 -25.84 -5.69
C GLU A 376 -35.62 -26.16 -4.54
N GLY A 377 -35.77 -25.51 -3.39
CA GLY A 377 -35.07 -25.88 -2.15
C GLY A 377 -33.64 -25.34 -1.99
N TRP A 378 -33.14 -24.51 -2.91
CA TRP A 378 -31.79 -23.94 -2.83
C TRP A 378 -31.74 -22.52 -2.24
N LEU A 379 -32.88 -21.94 -1.85
CA LEU A 379 -32.99 -20.67 -1.14
C LEU A 379 -33.88 -20.76 0.11
N CYS A 380 -33.38 -20.28 1.25
CA CYS A 380 -34.14 -20.17 2.49
C CYS A 380 -34.75 -18.76 2.63
N VAL A 381 -36.00 -18.58 2.18
CA VAL A 381 -36.66 -17.26 2.14
C VAL A 381 -36.89 -16.66 3.53
N SER A 382 -37.03 -17.49 4.57
CA SER A 382 -37.18 -17.02 5.96
C SER A 382 -35.96 -16.26 6.49
N SER A 383 -34.81 -16.37 5.82
CA SER A 383 -33.58 -15.64 6.17
C SER A 383 -33.42 -14.31 5.43
N LEU A 384 -34.37 -13.94 4.56
CA LEU A 384 -34.32 -12.74 3.73
C LEU A 384 -35.28 -11.66 4.23
N LYS A 385 -34.91 -10.39 4.01
CA LYS A 385 -35.80 -9.25 4.28
C LYS A 385 -37.06 -9.37 3.41
N SER A 386 -38.22 -9.01 3.95
CA SER A 386 -39.46 -8.96 3.17
C SER A 386 -39.36 -7.86 2.12
N LEU A 387 -39.78 -8.15 0.89
CA LEU A 387 -39.96 -7.16 -0.19
C LEU A 387 -41.08 -6.14 0.09
N SER A 388 -41.56 -6.03 1.34
CA SER A 388 -42.62 -5.13 1.76
C SER A 388 -42.21 -3.67 1.60
N VAL A 389 -43.16 -2.85 1.18
CA VAL A 389 -43.03 -1.40 1.11
C VAL A 389 -42.84 -0.86 2.52
N GLU A 390 -41.59 -0.63 2.95
CA GLU A 390 -41.37 0.29 4.07
C GLU A 390 -41.55 1.72 3.54
N PRO A 391 -42.31 2.57 4.24
CA PRO A 391 -42.38 3.98 3.93
C PRO A 391 -41.03 4.60 4.31
N VAL A 392 -40.07 4.60 3.38
CA VAL A 392 -38.86 5.42 3.51
C VAL A 392 -39.31 6.86 3.70
N LYS A 393 -38.77 7.54 4.72
CA LYS A 393 -39.06 8.95 5.02
C LYS A 393 -39.02 9.76 3.73
N LYS A 394 -40.18 10.28 3.33
CA LYS A 394 -40.33 11.18 2.19
C LYS A 394 -39.57 12.48 2.46
N THR A 395 -38.35 12.57 1.96
CA THR A 395 -37.70 13.84 1.61
C THR A 395 -37.72 14.00 0.09
N LEU A 396 -37.61 15.25 -0.37
CA LEU A 396 -38.05 15.74 -1.68
C LEU A 396 -37.56 14.92 -2.89
N ASP A 397 -38.49 14.77 -3.85
CA ASP A 397 -38.37 14.31 -5.24
C ASP A 397 -37.38 13.17 -5.55
N ASP A 398 -37.76 11.95 -5.17
CA ASP A 398 -37.12 10.66 -5.47
C ASP A 398 -36.77 10.47 -6.96
N GLY A 399 -37.47 11.13 -7.88
CA GLY A 399 -37.14 11.13 -9.32
C GLY A 399 -35.86 11.90 -9.64
N THR A 400 -35.72 13.12 -9.13
CA THR A 400 -34.56 13.98 -9.40
C THR A 400 -33.28 13.40 -8.79
N THR A 401 -33.32 13.00 -7.51
CA THR A 401 -32.16 12.39 -6.83
C THR A 401 -31.69 11.11 -7.52
N ARG A 402 -32.62 10.31 -8.02
CA ARG A 402 -32.31 9.08 -8.75
C ARG A 402 -31.71 9.35 -10.13
N SER A 403 -32.27 10.32 -10.87
CA SER A 403 -31.70 10.75 -12.15
C SER A 403 -30.28 11.30 -12.00
N PHE A 404 -30.02 12.04 -10.91
CA PHE A 404 -28.70 12.56 -10.57
C PHE A 404 -27.70 11.43 -10.29
N LYS A 405 -28.08 10.41 -9.51
CA LYS A 405 -27.18 9.26 -9.23
C LYS A 405 -26.69 8.55 -10.49
N ILE A 406 -27.57 8.37 -11.49
CA ILE A 406 -27.21 7.74 -12.77
C ILE A 406 -26.21 8.62 -13.52
N LYS A 407 -26.51 9.91 -13.68
CA LYS A 407 -25.64 10.85 -14.39
C LYS A 407 -24.30 11.02 -13.69
N ALA A 408 -24.30 11.20 -12.37
CA ALA A 408 -23.09 11.27 -11.57
C ALA A 408 -22.21 10.03 -11.78
N GLN A 409 -22.81 8.83 -11.82
CA GLN A 409 -22.06 7.61 -12.11
C GLN A 409 -21.43 7.63 -13.51
N SER A 410 -22.16 8.01 -14.57
CA SER A 410 -21.59 8.10 -15.92
C SER A 410 -20.47 9.15 -16.00
N THR A 411 -20.67 10.32 -15.41
CA THR A 411 -19.70 11.41 -15.38
C THR A 411 -18.42 11.01 -14.65
N ILE A 412 -18.54 10.32 -13.49
CA ILE A 412 -17.37 9.82 -12.74
C ILE A 412 -16.62 8.74 -13.54
N GLN A 413 -17.35 7.84 -14.21
CA GLN A 413 -16.72 6.79 -15.01
C GLN A 413 -15.98 7.36 -16.22
N GLU A 414 -16.55 8.36 -16.89
CA GLU A 414 -15.89 9.09 -17.97
C GLU A 414 -14.65 9.82 -17.45
N TYR A 415 -14.77 10.52 -16.31
CA TYR A 415 -13.64 11.17 -15.65
C TYR A 415 -12.49 10.19 -15.36
N PHE A 416 -12.76 8.97 -14.89
CA PHE A 416 -11.70 7.98 -14.66
C PHE A 416 -10.97 7.55 -15.95
N LEU A 417 -11.61 7.71 -17.12
CA LEU A 417 -10.99 7.43 -18.42
C LEU A 417 -10.25 8.65 -18.96
N SER A 418 -10.85 9.83 -18.86
CA SER A 418 -10.37 11.07 -19.50
C SER A 418 -9.43 11.90 -18.62
N GLY A 419 -9.66 11.91 -17.30
CA GLY A 419 -9.04 12.84 -16.36
C GLY A 419 -9.53 14.28 -16.48
N ASP A 420 -10.62 14.52 -17.22
CA ASP A 420 -11.14 15.87 -17.48
C ASP A 420 -12.00 16.37 -16.32
N ILE A 421 -11.43 17.25 -15.49
CA ILE A 421 -12.12 17.88 -14.35
C ILE A 421 -13.11 18.95 -14.83
N SER A 422 -12.84 19.61 -15.95
CA SER A 422 -13.69 20.68 -16.48
C SER A 422 -15.04 20.14 -16.95
N GLU A 423 -15.04 18.96 -17.59
CA GLU A 423 -16.28 18.29 -17.98
C GLU A 423 -17.13 17.89 -16.76
N VAL A 424 -16.49 17.40 -15.69
CA VAL A 424 -17.18 17.07 -14.43
C VAL A 424 -17.83 18.31 -13.82
N ASN A 425 -17.10 19.44 -13.76
CA ASN A 425 -17.64 20.71 -13.27
C ASN A 425 -18.82 21.18 -14.12
N SER A 426 -18.72 21.12 -15.45
CA SER A 426 -19.82 21.51 -16.33
C SER A 426 -21.06 20.62 -16.14
N CYS A 427 -20.86 19.30 -16.03
CA CYS A 427 -21.94 18.36 -15.74
C CYS A 427 -22.62 18.67 -14.39
N LEU A 428 -21.83 18.97 -13.36
CA LEU A 428 -22.35 19.31 -12.03
C LEU A 428 -23.10 20.65 -12.02
N GLU A 429 -22.59 21.67 -12.70
CA GLU A 429 -23.24 22.99 -12.80
C GLU A 429 -24.59 22.93 -13.55
N GLN A 430 -24.68 22.10 -14.60
CA GLN A 430 -25.90 21.92 -15.38
C GLN A 430 -27.00 21.21 -14.58
N GLU A 431 -26.64 20.23 -13.76
CA GLU A 431 -27.61 19.46 -12.96
C GLU A 431 -27.94 20.14 -11.62
N ASN A 432 -27.00 20.91 -11.06
CA ASN A 432 -27.13 21.51 -9.74
C ASN A 432 -27.64 22.96 -9.78
N THR A 433 -28.60 23.25 -10.67
CA THR A 433 -29.28 24.54 -10.82
C THR A 433 -29.86 25.11 -9.51
N SER A 434 -29.99 24.28 -8.46
CA SER A 434 -30.55 24.61 -7.15
C SER A 434 -29.52 24.63 -5.99
N CYS A 435 -28.23 24.35 -6.24
CA CYS A 435 -27.18 24.21 -5.22
C CYS A 435 -27.61 23.36 -4.01
N CYS A 436 -28.07 22.13 -4.26
CA CYS A 436 -28.53 21.26 -3.19
C CYS A 436 -27.33 20.53 -2.56
N GLY A 437 -27.01 20.85 -1.31
CA GLY A 437 -25.92 20.19 -0.57
C GLY A 437 -26.07 18.66 -0.46
N GLU A 438 -27.31 18.16 -0.54
CA GLU A 438 -27.61 16.72 -0.61
C GLU A 438 -27.09 16.07 -1.89
N LEU A 439 -27.17 16.75 -3.05
CA LEU A 439 -26.65 16.22 -4.32
C LEU A 439 -25.11 16.19 -4.32
N ASN A 440 -24.47 17.21 -3.74
CA ASN A 440 -23.02 17.26 -3.57
C ASN A 440 -22.54 16.10 -2.67
N ALA A 441 -23.21 15.87 -1.53
CA ALA A 441 -22.92 14.74 -0.64
C ALA A 441 -23.08 13.37 -1.35
N ILE A 442 -24.13 13.23 -2.16
CA ILE A 442 -24.36 12.03 -2.98
C ILE A 442 -23.23 11.83 -4.00
N PHE A 443 -22.78 12.91 -4.65
CA PHE A 443 -21.67 12.84 -5.61
C PHE A 443 -20.37 12.39 -4.92
N VAL A 444 -20.02 12.99 -3.77
CA VAL A 444 -18.84 12.60 -2.97
C VAL A 444 -18.89 11.11 -2.60
N LYS A 445 -20.03 10.64 -2.08
CA LYS A 445 -20.22 9.22 -1.78
C LYS A 445 -19.99 8.36 -3.02
N ARG A 446 -20.62 8.70 -4.15
CA ARG A 446 -20.54 7.91 -5.39
C ARG A 446 -19.11 7.87 -5.94
N LEU A 447 -18.41 9.01 -5.93
CA LEU A 447 -17.03 9.14 -6.39
C LEU A 447 -16.10 8.21 -5.62
N ILE A 448 -16.14 8.28 -4.28
CA ILE A 448 -15.27 7.47 -3.42
C ILE A 448 -15.64 5.99 -3.50
N THR A 449 -16.92 5.62 -3.48
CA THR A 449 -17.35 4.23 -3.63
C THR A 449 -16.88 3.62 -4.96
N LEU A 450 -17.02 4.33 -6.07
CA LEU A 450 -16.57 3.85 -7.38
C LEU A 450 -15.04 3.74 -7.47
N ALA A 451 -14.30 4.62 -6.78
CA ALA A 451 -12.85 4.58 -6.75
C ALA A 451 -12.29 3.42 -5.90
N MET A 452 -12.91 3.10 -4.76
CA MET A 452 -12.47 2.02 -3.86
C MET A 452 -12.51 0.65 -4.53
N ASP A 453 -13.42 0.44 -5.49
CA ASP A 453 -13.51 -0.80 -6.26
C ASP A 453 -12.41 -0.94 -7.33
N ARG A 454 -11.63 0.12 -7.56
CA ARG A 454 -10.66 0.26 -8.67
C ARG A 454 -9.21 0.36 -8.16
N LYS A 455 -8.28 0.66 -9.07
CA LYS A 455 -6.85 0.69 -8.77
C LYS A 455 -6.50 2.02 -8.09
N ASN A 456 -5.29 2.09 -7.55
CA ASN A 456 -4.83 3.30 -6.87
C ASN A 456 -4.83 4.53 -7.79
N ARG A 457 -4.72 4.35 -9.12
CA ARG A 457 -4.92 5.45 -10.07
C ARG A 457 -6.27 6.14 -9.88
N GLU A 458 -7.37 5.39 -9.91
CA GLU A 458 -8.70 5.96 -9.79
C GLU A 458 -8.96 6.49 -8.38
N LYS A 459 -8.32 5.91 -7.36
CA LYS A 459 -8.33 6.44 -5.99
C LYS A 459 -7.66 7.81 -5.90
N GLU A 460 -6.48 7.97 -6.52
CA GLU A 460 -5.81 9.26 -6.62
C GLU A 460 -6.65 10.26 -7.43
N MET A 461 -7.20 9.84 -8.58
CA MET A 461 -8.05 10.69 -9.40
C MET A 461 -9.28 11.17 -8.63
N ALA A 462 -9.87 10.33 -7.77
CA ALA A 462 -10.98 10.72 -6.91
C ALA A 462 -10.56 11.74 -5.84
N SER A 463 -9.40 11.56 -5.20
CA SER A 463 -8.87 12.56 -4.24
C SER A 463 -8.57 13.90 -4.92
N VAL A 464 -7.94 13.88 -6.09
CA VAL A 464 -7.65 15.09 -6.89
C VAL A 464 -8.95 15.78 -7.30
N LEU A 465 -9.93 15.04 -7.82
CA LEU A 465 -11.21 15.60 -8.21
C LEU A 465 -11.92 16.24 -7.01
N LEU A 466 -12.00 15.53 -5.88
CA LEU A 466 -12.63 16.03 -4.67
C LEU A 466 -12.00 17.35 -4.20
N SER A 467 -10.67 17.49 -4.28
CA SER A 467 -9.98 18.75 -3.97
C SER A 467 -10.25 19.88 -4.98
N SER A 468 -10.51 19.52 -6.24
CA SER A 468 -10.70 20.46 -7.35
C SER A 468 -12.14 20.96 -7.50
N LEU A 469 -13.12 20.19 -7.02
CA LEU A 469 -14.55 20.56 -7.07
C LEU A 469 -14.91 21.66 -6.07
N CYS A 470 -14.07 21.90 -5.06
CA CYS A 470 -14.25 22.95 -4.05
C CYS A 470 -15.67 23.00 -3.44
N PHE A 471 -16.27 21.83 -3.17
CA PHE A 471 -17.58 21.76 -2.53
C PHE A 471 -17.58 22.43 -1.14
N PRO A 472 -18.73 22.97 -0.69
CA PRO A 472 -18.89 23.42 0.68
C PRO A 472 -18.48 22.31 1.66
N ALA A 473 -17.73 22.67 2.71
CA ALA A 473 -17.16 21.68 3.61
C ALA A 473 -18.24 20.82 4.29
N ASP A 474 -19.41 21.39 4.59
CA ASP A 474 -20.56 20.67 5.15
C ASP A 474 -21.10 19.58 4.19
N ASP A 475 -21.09 19.83 2.88
CA ASP A 475 -21.53 18.85 1.88
C ASP A 475 -20.57 17.67 1.79
N VAL A 476 -19.26 17.96 1.85
CA VAL A 476 -18.21 16.93 1.88
C VAL A 476 -18.30 16.10 3.17
N VAL A 477 -18.51 16.75 4.31
CA VAL A 477 -18.74 16.09 5.61
C VAL A 477 -19.94 15.14 5.50
N ASN A 478 -21.07 15.61 4.97
CA ASN A 478 -22.27 14.78 4.78
C ASN A 478 -21.98 13.58 3.85
N GLY A 479 -21.21 13.78 2.77
CA GLY A 479 -20.77 12.69 1.89
C GLY A 479 -19.95 11.62 2.63
N PHE A 480 -19.01 12.03 3.48
CA PHE A 480 -18.23 11.11 4.32
C PHE A 480 -19.05 10.43 5.40
N VAL A 481 -20.00 11.12 6.03
CA VAL A 481 -20.97 10.51 6.96
C VAL A 481 -21.74 9.39 6.26
N MET A 482 -22.27 9.64 5.05
CA MET A 482 -22.98 8.61 4.29
C MET A 482 -22.09 7.42 3.91
N LEU A 483 -20.78 7.62 3.72
CA LEU A 483 -19.81 6.54 3.45
C LEU A 483 -19.54 5.71 4.70
N ILE A 484 -19.33 6.35 5.84
CA ILE A 484 -19.05 5.69 7.13
C ILE A 484 -20.25 4.90 7.63
N GLU A 485 -21.47 5.46 7.52
CA GLU A 485 -22.71 4.77 7.87
C GLU A 485 -22.95 3.51 7.02
N SER A 486 -22.45 3.50 5.78
CA SER A 486 -22.57 2.35 4.86
C SER A 486 -21.29 1.51 4.75
N ALA A 487 -20.30 1.73 5.63
CA ALA A 487 -19.02 1.01 5.59
C ALA A 487 -19.19 -0.49 5.86
N ASP A 488 -20.04 -0.85 6.83
CA ASP A 488 -20.36 -2.26 7.15
C ASP A 488 -20.95 -2.98 5.92
N ASP A 489 -21.84 -2.31 5.19
CA ASP A 489 -22.45 -2.86 3.99
C ASP A 489 -21.46 -2.91 2.81
N THR A 490 -20.64 -1.87 2.65
CA THR A 490 -19.66 -1.80 1.57
C THR A 490 -18.56 -2.85 1.75
N ALA A 491 -18.19 -3.18 2.99
CA ALA A 491 -17.16 -4.19 3.30
C ALA A 491 -17.50 -5.60 2.82
N LEU A 492 -18.80 -5.89 2.67
CA LEU A 492 -19.24 -7.17 2.13
C LEU A 492 -18.94 -7.31 0.64
N ASP A 493 -18.91 -6.18 -0.09
CA ASP A 493 -18.60 -6.13 -1.51
C ASP A 493 -17.12 -5.78 -1.76
N ASN A 494 -16.48 -5.09 -0.82
CA ASN A 494 -15.07 -4.70 -0.89
C ASN A 494 -14.37 -4.93 0.46
N PRO A 495 -13.59 -6.02 0.62
CA PRO A 495 -12.97 -6.35 1.90
C PRO A 495 -11.91 -5.34 2.37
N VAL A 496 -11.40 -4.48 1.48
CA VAL A 496 -10.35 -3.46 1.76
C VAL A 496 -10.96 -2.07 2.02
N VAL A 497 -12.30 -1.99 2.16
CA VAL A 497 -12.98 -0.70 2.34
C VAL A 497 -12.52 0.06 3.57
N VAL A 498 -12.08 -0.63 4.63
CA VAL A 498 -11.69 0.02 5.89
C VAL A 498 -10.43 0.83 5.69
N GLU A 499 -9.41 0.19 5.12
CA GLU A 499 -8.13 0.79 4.82
C GLU A 499 -8.29 1.90 3.78
N ASP A 500 -9.06 1.63 2.72
CA ASP A 500 -9.24 2.59 1.65
C ASP A 500 -10.02 3.84 2.10
N LEU A 501 -11.14 3.66 2.81
CA LEU A 501 -11.96 4.76 3.29
C LEU A 501 -11.24 5.57 4.37
N ALA A 502 -10.47 4.91 5.25
CA ALA A 502 -9.63 5.59 6.22
C ALA A 502 -8.56 6.45 5.54
N MET A 503 -7.97 5.93 4.45
CA MET A 503 -7.00 6.66 3.66
C MET A 503 -7.65 7.85 2.92
N PHE A 504 -8.85 7.70 2.36
CA PHE A 504 -9.59 8.82 1.76
C PHE A 504 -9.91 9.93 2.76
N LEU A 505 -10.32 9.59 3.98
CA LEU A 505 -10.54 10.57 5.05
C LEU A 505 -9.24 11.30 5.41
N ALA A 506 -8.16 10.55 5.64
CA ALA A 506 -6.87 11.14 5.96
C ALA A 506 -6.34 12.01 4.80
N ARG A 507 -6.51 11.57 3.55
CA ARG A 507 -6.16 12.31 2.34
C ARG A 507 -6.96 13.59 2.21
N SER A 508 -8.25 13.56 2.49
CA SER A 508 -9.12 14.74 2.45
C SER A 508 -8.74 15.79 3.49
N VAL A 509 -8.23 15.37 4.66
CA VAL A 509 -7.67 16.30 5.64
C VAL A 509 -6.35 16.90 5.16
N VAL A 510 -5.48 16.10 4.55
CA VAL A 510 -4.19 16.57 4.01
C VAL A 510 -4.36 17.48 2.78
N ASP A 511 -5.36 17.21 1.94
CA ASP A 511 -5.76 18.05 0.82
C ASP A 511 -6.58 19.27 1.25
N GLU A 512 -6.88 19.40 2.55
CA GLU A 512 -7.64 20.49 3.15
C GLU A 512 -9.06 20.64 2.58
N VAL A 513 -9.60 19.54 2.07
CA VAL A 513 -11.04 19.40 1.78
C VAL A 513 -11.83 19.28 3.08
N LEU A 514 -11.23 18.65 4.10
CA LEU A 514 -11.78 18.54 5.45
C LEU A 514 -10.85 19.17 6.49
N ALA A 515 -11.41 19.96 7.41
CA ALA A 515 -10.68 20.43 8.57
C ALA A 515 -10.52 19.30 9.62
N PRO A 516 -9.45 19.32 10.44
CA PRO A 516 -9.29 18.35 11.52
C PRO A 516 -10.46 18.32 12.52
N GLN A 517 -11.12 19.46 12.77
CA GLN A 517 -12.31 19.52 13.62
C GLN A 517 -13.51 18.78 12.99
N GLN A 518 -13.66 18.87 11.66
CA GLN A 518 -14.75 18.20 10.94
C GLN A 518 -14.59 16.67 10.96
N LEU A 519 -13.34 16.16 11.00
CA LEU A 519 -13.09 14.74 11.22
C LEU A 519 -13.57 14.26 12.60
N GLU A 520 -13.49 15.13 13.62
CA GLU A 520 -14.03 14.84 14.95
C GLU A 520 -15.57 14.88 14.95
N GLU A 521 -16.17 15.83 14.23
CA GLU A 521 -17.63 15.94 14.05
C GLU A 521 -18.24 14.72 13.35
N ILE A 522 -17.60 14.23 12.29
CA ILE A 522 -18.00 12.98 11.62
C ILE A 522 -18.02 11.82 12.63
N GLY A 523 -17.05 11.76 13.53
CA GLY A 523 -16.97 10.73 14.56
C GLY A 523 -18.04 10.84 15.64
N THR A 524 -18.52 12.05 15.97
CA THR A 524 -19.60 12.23 16.96
C THR A 524 -20.98 11.94 16.39
N GLN A 525 -21.16 12.05 15.07
CA GLN A 525 -22.41 11.74 14.38
C GLN A 525 -22.62 10.23 14.14
N CYS A 526 -21.58 9.40 14.26
CA CYS A 526 -21.66 7.96 14.01
C CYS A 526 -21.95 7.17 15.31
N PHE A 527 -23.19 6.72 15.51
CA PHE A 527 -23.71 6.24 16.80
C PHE A 527 -23.43 4.77 17.20
N ARG A 528 -22.55 4.02 16.50
CA ARG A 528 -22.33 2.58 16.79
C ARG A 528 -20.89 2.26 17.19
N PRO A 529 -20.60 2.02 18.50
CA PRO A 529 -19.26 1.76 19.03
C PRO A 529 -18.47 0.66 18.29
N ASP A 530 -19.14 -0.45 17.93
CA ASP A 530 -18.53 -1.63 17.30
C ASP A 530 -18.61 -1.65 15.76
N SER A 531 -19.02 -0.55 15.13
CA SER A 531 -19.16 -0.48 13.66
C SER A 531 -17.80 -0.45 12.95
N LEU A 532 -17.77 -0.94 11.71
CA LEU A 532 -16.59 -0.81 10.85
C LEU A 532 -16.28 0.67 10.55
N GLY A 533 -17.30 1.52 10.51
CA GLY A 533 -17.17 2.97 10.39
C GLY A 533 -16.34 3.62 11.50
N ASN A 534 -16.49 3.15 12.75
CA ASN A 534 -15.63 3.61 13.84
C ASN A 534 -14.17 3.17 13.67
N LYS A 535 -13.93 1.95 13.16
CA LYS A 535 -12.56 1.50 12.86
C LYS A 535 -11.91 2.36 11.78
N VAL A 536 -12.66 2.71 10.74
CA VAL A 536 -12.23 3.66 9.69
C VAL A 536 -11.76 4.98 10.29
N LEU A 537 -12.55 5.57 11.19
CA LEU A 537 -12.21 6.84 11.84
C LEU A 537 -10.97 6.73 12.74
N GLN A 538 -10.86 5.67 13.54
CA GLN A 538 -9.68 5.45 14.39
C GLN A 538 -8.41 5.24 13.57
N MET A 539 -8.52 4.53 12.44
CA MET A 539 -7.42 4.31 11.51
C MET A 539 -6.99 5.62 10.84
N ALA A 540 -7.95 6.43 10.33
CA ALA A 540 -7.66 7.74 9.74
C ALA A 540 -6.95 8.69 10.72
N LYS A 541 -7.41 8.75 11.98
CA LYS A 541 -6.76 9.52 13.05
C LYS A 541 -5.35 9.02 13.34
N SER A 542 -5.15 7.71 13.35
CA SER A 542 -3.82 7.11 13.55
C SER A 542 -2.87 7.43 12.40
N LEU A 543 -3.36 7.40 11.16
CA LEU A 543 -2.59 7.79 9.97
C LEU A 543 -2.13 9.25 10.04
N LEU A 544 -3.02 10.17 10.43
CA LEU A 544 -2.73 11.60 10.54
C LEU A 544 -1.75 11.95 11.67
N LYS A 545 -1.73 11.16 12.76
CA LYS A 545 -0.82 11.37 13.90
C LYS A 545 0.62 10.89 13.65
N ALA A 546 0.86 10.13 12.58
CA ALA A 546 2.17 9.60 12.27
C ALA A 546 3.16 10.72 11.86
N ARG A 547 4.46 10.52 12.14
CA ARG A 547 5.51 11.44 11.68
C ARG A 547 5.52 11.48 10.14
N LEU A 548 5.61 12.68 9.56
CA LEU A 548 5.52 12.91 8.10
C LEU A 548 4.22 12.38 7.46
N ALA A 549 3.11 12.31 8.23
CA ALA A 549 1.82 11.83 7.74
C ALA A 549 1.38 12.54 6.45
N GLY A 550 1.52 13.87 6.36
CA GLY A 550 1.14 14.63 5.17
C GLY A 550 1.82 14.12 3.89
N GLU A 551 3.14 13.97 3.89
CA GLU A 551 3.91 13.50 2.72
C GLU A 551 3.60 12.04 2.35
N ARG A 552 3.38 11.19 3.35
CA ARG A 552 3.03 9.77 3.14
C ARG A 552 1.61 9.62 2.58
N ILE A 553 0.67 10.38 3.13
CA ILE A 553 -0.73 10.39 2.70
C ILE A 553 -0.84 11.02 1.30
N LEU A 554 -0.06 12.05 0.97
CA LEU A 554 0.02 12.59 -0.40
C LEU A 554 0.47 11.56 -1.45
N ARG A 555 1.21 10.52 -1.04
CA ARG A 555 1.70 9.46 -1.93
C ARG A 555 0.95 8.13 -1.74
N CYS A 556 -0.12 8.10 -0.95
CA CYS A 556 -0.74 6.84 -0.53
C CYS A 556 -1.29 6.00 -1.69
N TRP A 557 -1.66 6.66 -2.78
CA TRP A 557 -2.17 6.04 -4.00
C TRP A 557 -1.11 5.94 -5.13
N GLY A 558 0.14 6.31 -4.86
CA GLY A 558 1.22 6.24 -5.86
C GLY A 558 1.35 7.45 -6.80
N GLY A 559 0.78 8.60 -6.42
CA GLY A 559 0.92 9.88 -7.11
C GLY A 559 0.18 9.99 -8.45
N PRO A 560 -0.13 11.21 -8.92
CA PRO A 560 -0.82 11.44 -10.20
C PRO A 560 0.18 11.21 -11.35
N GLY A 561 0.43 9.95 -11.69
CA GLY A 561 1.51 9.59 -12.62
C GLY A 561 1.44 8.18 -13.21
N SER A 562 0.35 7.43 -13.07
CA SER A 562 0.28 6.08 -13.69
C SER A 562 0.18 6.08 -15.22
N SER A 563 0.39 7.24 -15.87
CA SER A 563 0.62 7.35 -17.32
C SER A 563 1.85 8.21 -17.70
N ARG A 564 2.60 8.77 -16.73
CA ARG A 564 3.91 9.43 -16.96
C ARG A 564 4.79 9.26 -15.73
N PRO A 565 6.07 8.86 -15.90
CA PRO A 565 6.93 8.36 -14.84
C PRO A 565 6.96 9.29 -13.62
N GLY A 566 6.77 8.70 -12.43
CA GLY A 566 6.81 9.39 -11.15
C GLY A 566 8.07 10.24 -11.01
N TRP A 567 7.87 11.53 -10.76
CA TRP A 567 8.97 12.44 -10.47
C TRP A 567 9.32 12.31 -9.00
N ALA A 568 10.61 12.14 -8.68
CA ALA A 568 11.06 12.40 -7.33
C ALA A 568 10.77 13.86 -6.99
N VAL A 569 10.52 14.20 -5.71
CA VAL A 569 10.24 15.60 -5.32
C VAL A 569 11.39 16.52 -5.74
N GLU A 570 12.60 15.99 -5.76
CA GLU A 570 13.81 16.62 -6.26
C GLU A 570 13.73 16.92 -7.77
N ASP A 571 13.19 16.01 -8.59
CA ASP A 571 12.98 16.21 -10.03
C ASP A 571 11.91 17.28 -10.30
N VAL A 572 10.86 17.33 -9.49
CA VAL A 572 9.83 18.37 -9.56
C VAL A 572 10.42 19.72 -9.22
N LYS A 573 11.21 19.81 -8.14
CA LYS A 573 11.91 21.03 -7.72
C LYS A 573 12.90 21.50 -8.78
N ASP A 574 13.59 20.59 -9.45
CA ASP A 574 14.51 20.89 -10.55
C ASP A 574 13.76 21.43 -11.77
N LYS A 575 12.63 20.82 -12.15
CA LYS A 575 11.78 21.31 -13.24
C LYS A 575 11.14 22.66 -12.95
N ILE A 576 10.64 22.86 -11.73
CA ILE A 576 10.15 24.18 -11.30
C ILE A 576 11.29 25.19 -11.35
N GLY A 577 12.50 24.81 -10.91
CA GLY A 577 13.69 25.66 -11.03
C GLY A 577 13.96 26.10 -12.46
N LYS A 578 14.01 25.14 -13.40
CA LYS A 578 14.24 25.38 -14.83
C LYS A 578 13.15 26.24 -15.47
N LEU A 579 11.88 25.98 -15.14
CA LEU A 579 10.74 26.76 -15.61
C LEU A 579 10.87 28.22 -15.19
N LEU A 580 11.18 28.46 -13.91
CA LEU A 580 11.32 29.81 -13.38
C LEU A 580 12.56 30.51 -13.97
N GLU A 581 13.67 29.80 -14.14
CA GLU A 581 14.88 30.33 -14.75
C GLU A 581 14.69 30.69 -16.23
N GLU A 582 13.99 29.87 -17.00
CA GLU A 582 13.65 30.14 -18.40
C GLU A 582 12.77 31.39 -18.53
N TYR A 583 11.74 31.49 -17.69
CA TYR A 583 10.86 32.66 -17.67
C TYR A 583 11.61 33.94 -17.22
N ASP A 584 12.46 33.83 -16.20
CA ASP A 584 13.31 34.91 -15.69
C ASP A 584 14.29 35.40 -16.78
N SER A 585 14.77 34.48 -17.63
CA SER A 585 15.70 34.75 -18.75
C SER A 585 15.03 35.31 -20.00
N GLY A 586 13.71 35.57 -19.98
CA GLY A 586 12.98 36.20 -21.09
C GLY A 586 11.82 35.37 -21.67
N GLY A 587 11.52 34.20 -21.12
CA GLY A 587 10.43 33.33 -21.57
C GLY A 587 9.02 33.92 -21.43
N ASP A 588 8.06 33.44 -22.23
CA ASP A 588 6.68 33.96 -22.26
C ASP A 588 5.86 33.52 -21.04
N ILE A 589 4.98 34.41 -20.54
CA ILE A 589 4.17 34.14 -19.35
C ILE A 589 3.13 33.02 -19.58
N ARG A 590 2.57 32.92 -20.79
CA ARG A 590 1.61 31.85 -21.12
C ARG A 590 2.31 30.51 -21.25
N GLU A 591 3.55 30.50 -21.72
CA GLU A 591 4.40 29.31 -21.73
C GLU A 591 4.68 28.83 -20.31
N ALA A 592 5.09 29.72 -19.41
CA ALA A 592 5.33 29.39 -18.01
C ALA A 592 4.06 28.85 -17.33
N CYS A 593 2.90 29.49 -17.53
CA CYS A 593 1.63 28.99 -17.02
C CYS A 593 1.24 27.63 -17.63
N ARG A 594 1.53 27.39 -18.92
CA ARG A 594 1.29 26.09 -19.56
C ARG A 594 2.19 25.02 -18.98
N CYS A 595 3.49 25.27 -18.87
CA CYS A 595 4.44 24.35 -18.25
C CYS A 595 4.02 24.02 -16.83
N MET A 596 3.57 24.99 -16.03
CA MET A 596 3.02 24.75 -14.69
C MET A 596 1.79 23.84 -14.70
N LYS A 597 0.85 24.04 -15.64
CA LYS A 597 -0.31 23.13 -15.81
C LYS A 597 0.13 21.72 -16.20
N GLU A 598 1.12 21.60 -17.08
CA GLU A 598 1.69 20.33 -17.53
C GLU A 598 2.51 19.61 -16.45
N LEU A 599 2.96 20.31 -15.39
CA LEU A 599 3.53 19.66 -14.22
C LEU A 599 2.50 18.76 -13.51
N GLY A 600 1.19 19.08 -13.60
CA GLY A 600 0.12 18.26 -13.02
C GLY A 600 0.16 18.17 -11.49
N MET A 601 0.79 19.14 -10.81
CA MET A 601 0.99 19.13 -9.35
C MET A 601 0.44 20.41 -8.67
N PRO A 602 -0.88 20.66 -8.72
CA PRO A 602 -1.49 21.89 -8.19
C PRO A 602 -1.25 22.10 -6.68
N PHE A 603 -1.07 21.03 -5.93
CA PHE A 603 -0.78 21.06 -4.49
C PHE A 603 0.68 21.36 -4.14
N PHE A 604 1.59 21.28 -5.12
CA PHE A 604 3.01 21.63 -4.97
C PHE A 604 3.33 23.03 -5.51
N HIS A 605 2.31 23.79 -5.94
CA HIS A 605 2.48 25.14 -6.44
C HIS A 605 3.04 26.12 -5.39
N HIS A 606 2.93 25.81 -4.09
CA HIS A 606 3.63 26.55 -3.04
C HIS A 606 5.16 26.56 -3.24
N GLU A 607 5.74 25.56 -3.92
CA GLU A 607 7.17 25.54 -4.26
C GLU A 607 7.49 26.53 -5.38
N VAL A 608 6.58 26.70 -6.34
CA VAL A 608 6.68 27.76 -7.37
C VAL A 608 6.66 29.12 -6.69
N VAL A 609 5.74 29.33 -5.74
CA VAL A 609 5.64 30.57 -4.96
C VAL A 609 6.91 30.81 -4.14
N LYS A 610 7.37 29.80 -3.39
CA LYS A 610 8.60 29.88 -2.58
C LYS A 610 9.82 30.24 -3.42
N LYS A 611 10.09 29.47 -4.48
CA LYS A 611 11.27 29.69 -5.35
C LYS A 611 11.20 31.04 -6.07
N SER A 612 10.01 31.45 -6.52
CA SER A 612 9.82 32.76 -7.13
C SER A 612 10.13 33.88 -6.14
N LEU A 613 9.60 33.82 -4.91
CA LEU A 613 9.85 34.83 -3.88
C LEU A 613 11.32 34.90 -3.46
N VAL A 614 11.98 33.75 -3.26
CA VAL A 614 13.42 33.71 -2.96
C VAL A 614 14.22 34.35 -4.09
N THR A 615 13.92 34.00 -5.35
CA THR A 615 14.61 34.57 -6.52
C THR A 615 14.35 36.08 -6.66
N ILE A 616 13.13 36.55 -6.38
CA ILE A 616 12.79 37.98 -6.37
C ILE A 616 13.62 38.72 -5.33
N MET A 617 13.80 38.16 -4.14
CA MET A 617 14.58 38.76 -3.06
C MET A 617 16.10 38.76 -3.36
N GLU A 618 16.62 37.66 -3.93
CA GLU A 618 18.04 37.54 -4.32
C GLU A 618 18.41 38.46 -5.50
N LYS A 619 17.59 38.46 -6.56
CA LYS A 619 17.91 39.16 -7.83
C LYS A 619 17.25 40.52 -7.98
N LYS A 620 16.30 40.89 -7.11
CA LYS A 620 15.45 42.10 -7.22
C LYS A 620 14.70 42.21 -8.56
N ASN A 621 14.35 41.07 -9.15
CA ASN A 621 13.61 41.02 -10.42
C ASN A 621 12.10 40.94 -10.18
N GLU A 622 11.33 41.93 -10.65
CA GLU A 622 9.86 41.93 -10.52
C GLU A 622 9.14 41.02 -11.54
N ARG A 623 9.85 40.45 -12.52
CA ARG A 623 9.23 39.65 -13.58
C ARG A 623 8.51 38.42 -13.02
N LEU A 624 9.11 37.73 -12.05
CA LEU A 624 8.53 36.60 -11.34
C LEU A 624 7.33 36.99 -10.47
N TRP A 625 7.30 38.22 -9.96
CA TRP A 625 6.10 38.76 -9.29
C TRP A 625 4.92 38.86 -10.26
N GLY A 626 5.19 39.27 -11.51
CA GLY A 626 4.20 39.27 -12.58
C GLY A 626 3.66 37.86 -12.91
N LEU A 627 4.53 36.84 -12.91
CA LEU A 627 4.11 35.44 -13.09
C LEU A 627 3.20 34.97 -11.95
N LEU A 628 3.57 35.24 -10.69
CA LEU A 628 2.74 34.88 -9.54
C LEU A 628 1.36 35.57 -9.59
N LYS A 629 1.32 36.82 -10.06
CA LYS A 629 0.08 37.56 -10.26
C LYS A 629 -0.83 36.90 -11.30
N GLU A 630 -0.31 36.63 -12.48
CA GLU A 630 -1.08 35.98 -13.56
C GLU A 630 -1.54 34.58 -13.14
N CYS A 631 -0.68 33.82 -12.47
CA CYS A 631 -1.02 32.49 -11.96
C CYS A 631 -2.11 32.53 -10.88
N PHE A 632 -2.16 33.58 -10.05
CA PHE A 632 -3.23 33.75 -9.07
C PHE A 632 -4.54 34.22 -9.71
N GLU A 633 -4.48 35.24 -10.58
CA GLU A 633 -5.66 35.79 -11.28
C GLU A 633 -6.31 34.76 -12.22
N SER A 634 -5.53 33.86 -12.81
CA SER A 634 -6.01 32.75 -13.63
C SER A 634 -6.47 31.52 -12.83
N GLY A 635 -6.41 31.56 -11.49
CA GLY A 635 -6.77 30.45 -10.61
C GLY A 635 -5.80 29.27 -10.63
N LEU A 636 -4.65 29.39 -11.28
CA LEU A 636 -3.63 28.34 -11.37
C LEU A 636 -2.92 28.11 -10.03
N ILE A 637 -2.73 29.17 -9.23
CA ILE A 637 -2.26 29.10 -7.84
C ILE A 637 -3.38 29.61 -6.94
N THR A 638 -3.82 28.79 -6.02
CA THR A 638 -4.87 29.16 -5.06
C THR A 638 -4.31 30.06 -3.94
N MET A 639 -5.19 30.79 -3.27
CA MET A 639 -4.84 31.60 -2.08
C MET A 639 -4.11 30.80 -1.01
N ASN A 640 -4.50 29.54 -0.84
CA ASN A 640 -3.85 28.64 0.10
C ASN A 640 -2.41 28.25 -0.33
N GLN A 641 -2.20 27.96 -1.61
CA GLN A 641 -0.86 27.70 -2.15
C GLN A 641 0.04 28.94 -2.09
N MET A 642 -0.54 30.15 -2.24
CA MET A 642 0.14 31.40 -1.96
C MET A 642 0.54 31.49 -0.48
N ALA A 643 -0.40 31.35 0.45
CA ALA A 643 -0.12 31.42 1.89
C ALA A 643 0.96 30.42 2.34
N LYS A 644 0.88 29.17 1.87
CA LYS A 644 1.90 28.14 2.12
C LYS A 644 3.26 28.54 1.55
N GLY A 645 3.31 29.04 0.32
CA GLY A 645 4.55 29.49 -0.31
C GLY A 645 5.24 30.59 0.48
N PHE A 646 4.48 31.62 0.89
CA PHE A 646 4.98 32.69 1.76
C PHE A 646 5.41 32.16 3.14
N GLY A 647 4.64 31.25 3.75
CA GLY A 647 5.01 30.60 5.02
C GLY A 647 6.35 29.87 4.94
N ARG A 648 6.59 29.14 3.85
CA ARG A 648 7.87 28.42 3.64
C ARG A 648 9.07 29.33 3.41
N VAL A 649 8.86 30.52 2.86
CA VAL A 649 9.92 31.54 2.80
C VAL A 649 10.18 32.08 4.20
N ALA A 650 9.13 32.32 4.99
CA ALA A 650 9.26 32.79 6.37
C ALA A 650 10.08 31.83 7.25
N GLU A 651 9.89 30.51 7.08
CA GLU A 651 10.66 29.47 7.79
C GLU A 651 12.15 29.45 7.44
N CYS A 652 12.52 29.82 6.20
CA CYS A 652 13.91 29.85 5.72
C CYS A 652 14.51 31.26 5.69
N LEU A 653 13.86 32.27 6.29
CA LEU A 653 14.31 33.66 6.26
C LEU A 653 15.69 33.87 6.88
N ASP A 654 15.98 33.10 7.94
CA ASP A 654 17.21 33.23 8.71
C ASP A 654 18.41 32.73 7.89
N ASP A 655 18.22 31.64 7.16
CA ASP A 655 19.20 31.11 6.20
C ASP A 655 19.36 32.06 5.01
N LEU A 656 18.25 32.55 4.45
CA LEU A 656 18.27 33.50 3.34
C LEU A 656 18.94 34.83 3.71
N ALA A 657 18.87 35.24 4.97
CA ALA A 657 19.53 36.44 5.47
C ALA A 657 21.06 36.33 5.49
N LEU A 658 21.62 35.10 5.42
CA LEU A 658 23.06 34.88 5.27
C LEU A 658 23.55 35.33 3.89
N ASP A 659 22.73 35.12 2.85
CA ASP A 659 23.05 35.46 1.47
C ASP A 659 22.52 36.85 1.07
N VAL A 660 21.40 37.29 1.67
CA VAL A 660 20.71 38.55 1.39
C VAL A 660 20.53 39.35 2.70
N PRO A 661 21.41 40.32 3.02
CA PRO A 661 21.42 41.00 4.32
C PRO A 661 20.13 41.76 4.68
N ASP A 662 19.32 42.14 3.69
CA ASP A 662 18.04 42.82 3.84
C ASP A 662 16.81 41.90 3.64
N ALA A 663 17.00 40.57 3.60
CA ALA A 663 15.95 39.58 3.34
C ALA A 663 14.70 39.77 4.21
N ARG A 664 14.86 39.97 5.52
CA ARG A 664 13.71 40.18 6.44
C ARG A 664 12.89 41.42 6.10
N LYS A 665 13.56 42.52 5.70
CA LYS A 665 12.89 43.78 5.33
C LYS A 665 12.18 43.64 3.98
N GLN A 666 12.83 42.99 3.02
CA GLN A 666 12.24 42.73 1.71
C GLN A 666 11.03 41.80 1.81
N PHE A 667 11.12 40.73 2.60
CA PHE A 667 10.01 39.82 2.81
C PHE A 667 8.81 40.51 3.46
N ALA A 668 9.04 41.38 4.46
CA ALA A 668 8.00 42.20 5.05
C ALA A 668 7.27 43.06 4.01
N TYR A 669 8.01 43.69 3.10
CA TYR A 669 7.45 44.47 2.01
C TYR A 669 6.58 43.60 1.08
N TYR A 670 7.04 42.41 0.70
CA TYR A 670 6.29 41.52 -0.18
C TYR A 670 5.05 40.91 0.48
N VAL A 671 5.08 40.67 1.80
CA VAL A 671 3.89 40.23 2.56
C VAL A 671 2.80 41.30 2.53
N GLU A 672 3.14 42.57 2.77
CA GLU A 672 2.17 43.67 2.73
C GLU A 672 1.67 43.93 1.29
N LYS A 673 2.55 43.79 0.30
CA LYS A 673 2.17 43.84 -1.13
C LYS A 673 1.20 42.70 -1.50
N ALA A 674 1.41 41.50 -0.98
CA ALA A 674 0.56 40.33 -1.21
C ALA A 674 -0.80 40.44 -0.52
N LYS A 675 -0.86 40.98 0.71
CA LYS A 675 -2.12 41.32 1.39
C LYS A 675 -2.93 42.34 0.59
N SER A 676 -2.27 43.39 0.10
CA SER A 676 -2.90 44.42 -0.73
C SER A 676 -3.40 43.87 -2.07
N ALA A 677 -2.77 42.81 -2.59
CA ALA A 677 -3.18 42.11 -3.80
C ALA A 677 -4.23 41.00 -3.56
N GLY A 678 -4.65 40.77 -2.31
CA GLY A 678 -5.62 39.73 -1.96
C GLY A 678 -5.08 38.30 -2.00
N TRP A 679 -3.76 38.12 -2.06
CA TRP A 679 -3.13 36.79 -2.09
C TRP A 679 -3.02 36.15 -0.70
N LEU A 680 -2.96 37.00 0.34
CA LEU A 680 -2.83 36.60 1.74
C LEU A 680 -3.94 37.23 2.57
N ASP A 681 -4.38 36.50 3.59
CA ASP A 681 -5.31 37.03 4.58
C ASP A 681 -4.65 38.15 5.40
N SER A 682 -5.46 39.13 5.81
CA SER A 682 -5.06 40.18 6.75
C SER A 682 -4.44 39.65 8.05
N SER A 683 -4.82 38.44 8.47
CA SER A 683 -4.34 37.72 9.65
C SER A 683 -2.98 37.03 9.46
N PHE A 684 -2.41 37.01 8.25
CA PHE A 684 -1.09 36.42 7.99
C PHE A 684 0.01 37.21 8.72
N CYS A 685 0.67 36.55 9.67
CA CYS A 685 1.72 37.09 10.51
C CYS A 685 3.01 36.25 10.40
N PHE A 686 4.16 36.92 10.26
CA PHE A 686 5.48 36.31 10.42
C PHE A 686 6.24 37.09 11.50
N ASN A 687 6.92 36.38 12.40
CA ASN A 687 7.39 36.92 13.69
C ASN A 687 8.26 38.18 13.55
N LYS A 688 7.78 39.29 14.11
CA LYS A 688 8.55 40.50 14.42
C LYS A 688 9.33 40.24 15.72
N VAL A 689 10.56 39.72 15.63
CA VAL A 689 11.50 39.73 16.76
C VAL A 689 12.61 40.71 16.43
N GLU A 690 12.38 41.99 16.73
CA GLU A 690 13.46 42.91 17.08
C GLU A 690 13.64 42.79 18.59
N HIS A 691 14.68 42.08 19.03
CA HIS A 691 15.18 42.28 20.39
C HIS A 691 15.90 43.64 20.43
N PRO A 692 15.48 44.60 21.28
CA PRO A 692 16.29 45.77 21.55
C PRO A 692 17.53 45.28 22.28
N VAL A 693 18.71 45.62 21.74
CA VAL A 693 19.97 45.50 22.46
C VAL A 693 19.88 46.45 23.66
N GLU A 694 19.67 45.90 24.86
CA GLU A 694 19.91 46.63 26.09
C GLU A 694 21.40 46.96 26.14
N ASN A 695 21.71 48.24 25.93
CA ASN A 695 23.02 48.81 26.21
C ASN A 695 23.32 48.61 27.70
N GLY A 696 24.24 47.70 27.99
CA GLY A 696 24.90 47.66 29.28
C GLY A 696 25.70 48.95 29.49
N THR A 697 25.25 49.77 30.42
CA THR A 697 26.08 50.81 31.04
C THR A 697 25.79 50.86 32.53
N SER A 698 26.83 50.47 33.29
CA SER A 698 27.17 50.76 34.69
C SER A 698 26.25 50.30 35.81
#